data_AF-A0A5N6M9C4-F1
#
_entry.id   AF-A0A5N6M9C4-F1
#
_cell.length_a   1.000
_cell.length_b   1.000
_cell.length_c   1.000
_cell.angle_alpha   90.00
_cell.angle_beta   90.00
_cell.angle_gamma   90.00
#
_symmetry.space_group_name_H-M   'P 1'
#
loop_
_entity.id
_entity.type
_entity.pdbx_description
1 polymer ?
#
loop_
_entity_poly.entity_id
_entity_poly.type
_entity_poly.pdbx_seq_one_letter_code
_entity_poly.pdbx_strand_id
1 'polypeptide(L)'
;MLKPQVNHLHKSPPPPSISRGKKSFIPANGGADCSGNPTSFLSHNTLAFPTKRQCDFRSSRNKGSLAGQIKAVAKQATNAPTVKTISLKAVITVQVTIGGTLSGLLTKAFDDFTDLLGKSLLMELISAETDAKTGLVKETIKDYAHRTGQKEDDVTYLAEFEVPEDFGSIGAIKLENEHRNEVFVESVLIEGHPAGPITVACESWVHSKSTNRESRVFFVDKVACLPCETPNGLKPYREKELASLRGEGAPEKPRERGDRIYDYDVYNDLGDPDKDPESARPVLGTKEYPYPRRCKTGRPRTKTDPASESRSSDVYVPRDEAFSEIKNLTFNTKTLTSVLKAVIPSLETMVIDDDLGFPYFTAIDSLFNEGVNLPTIDSDVFLGNVLPRILKSIEDAQNNVLLYETPAMIDRDKFGWMRDSEFGRQTLAGLNPLSITLVKEWPLTSKLDPKVYGPPESAITKDVIEKQIRGYCSLEEALENKKLYILDYHDIFLPYVHKVRSQKTLKTTLYGSRTLLYLTPTGTLRPLAIELVRPPIDDKPQWKKVFTPCWDATGMWLWKLAKVHVLAHDSGYHQLVSHWLRTHCCTEPYIIAANRQLSKMHPIHNLLHPHFRYTMEINALARESLINSNGVIETGFSPGKYSIEMSSIVYGQLWRFDHEALPADLIARGLAVEDPDSPHGLKLSIEDYPYANDGLVLWDIIKEWVSDYVNHYYPQEDLVASDEELQAWWTEVRTVGHADKKDEPWWPVLNTPKDLIEIVTTIIWVTSGHHAAVNFGQYDYAGYIPNRSTIARVKMPNEDPTDDEWEAFKRRPEDELLSTFPSQVQASKIMAVLDVLSNHSPDEEYIGGKLELTYEANPHIKAAYERFAGRLKELEGIIDGRNADDNLKNRNGVGVVPYNLLKPYSEPGVTDIMSEFGEKSRNKAKEDGHDIPFGEEKFDITCNYPPNCIPLERWQRLCKIWNTDKWLKKSKTGRSNRNNDISRHTGGSMGFEEHRIKLLVKEEDETWNSVVQDQTPPTRHGVQSMKEHIKVEAKSSESTHGMKKAPKHVKHAFENGEFVKMRSKDEHKDTEKMGNTKWCWDDNNKDSKDAMGPCVLP
;
A
#
# COMPACT_ATOMS: atom_id res chain seq x y z
N MET A 1 -18.35 24.17 47.55
CA MET A 1 -18.78 25.56 47.85
C MET A 1 -18.34 26.41 46.67
N LEU A 2 -19.10 27.35 46.10
CA LEU A 2 -20.44 27.90 46.42
C LEU A 2 -21.18 28.26 45.10
N LYS A 3 -22.49 28.55 45.16
CA LYS A 3 -23.33 28.98 44.01
C LYS A 3 -23.26 30.51 43.79
N PRO A 4 -23.57 30.97 42.57
CA PRO A 4 -24.89 31.58 42.24
C PRO A 4 -25.54 30.93 40.99
N GLN A 5 -26.84 30.96 40.64
CA GLN A 5 -28.12 31.36 41.27
C GLN A 5 -28.31 32.85 41.66
N VAL A 6 -29.44 33.55 41.35
CA VAL A 6 -30.78 33.06 40.93
C VAL A 6 -31.70 34.15 40.30
N ASN A 7 -32.68 33.74 39.47
CA ASN A 7 -33.98 34.44 39.16
C ASN A 7 -33.98 35.76 38.32
N HIS A 8 -35.05 36.18 37.60
CA HIS A 8 -36.36 35.56 37.26
C HIS A 8 -37.16 36.31 36.16
N LEU A 9 -38.15 35.61 35.54
CA LEU A 9 -39.38 36.13 34.87
C LEU A 9 -39.14 37.02 33.61
N HIS A 10 -39.95 37.07 32.55
CA HIS A 10 -41.27 36.49 32.16
C HIS A 10 -41.30 36.45 30.59
N LYS A 11 -42.29 36.00 29.80
CA LYS A 11 -43.73 35.63 29.97
C LYS A 11 -44.15 34.66 28.82
N SER A 12 -45.38 34.13 28.86
CA SER A 12 -46.09 33.40 27.78
C SER A 12 -47.63 33.66 28.00
N PRO A 13 -48.66 32.99 27.40
CA PRO A 13 -48.72 31.86 26.44
C PRO A 13 -49.82 32.06 25.30
N PRO A 14 -50.84 31.19 25.00
CA PRO A 14 -50.81 30.08 24.01
C PRO A 14 -51.92 30.12 22.88
N PRO A 15 -52.73 29.08 22.49
CA PRO A 15 -52.76 28.59 21.09
C PRO A 15 -54.20 28.41 20.51
N PRO A 16 -54.42 27.49 19.55
CA PRO A 16 -55.40 26.41 19.80
C PRO A 16 -54.93 24.98 19.42
N SER A 17 -55.78 23.96 19.64
CA SER A 17 -55.41 22.53 19.68
C SER A 17 -56.57 21.57 19.34
N ILE A 18 -56.27 20.34 18.84
CA ILE A 18 -57.06 19.07 18.85
C ILE A 18 -56.08 17.98 18.31
N SER A 19 -55.71 16.84 18.93
CA SER A 19 -56.40 15.72 19.64
C SER A 19 -57.09 14.73 18.67
N ARG A 20 -57.11 13.39 18.85
CA ARG A 20 -56.77 12.51 19.99
C ARG A 20 -56.67 11.03 19.53
N GLY A 21 -55.84 10.18 20.15
CA GLY A 21 -55.88 8.72 19.93
C GLY A 21 -54.93 7.91 20.82
N LYS A 22 -55.44 6.90 21.55
CA LYS A 22 -54.68 5.94 22.39
C LYS A 22 -55.36 4.58 22.39
N LYS A 23 -54.60 3.49 22.58
CA LYS A 23 -54.98 2.36 23.46
C LYS A 23 -53.81 1.40 23.77
N SER A 24 -53.89 0.74 24.92
CA SER A 24 -53.00 -0.33 25.41
C SER A 24 -53.67 -1.05 26.61
N PHE A 25 -52.98 -2.02 27.21
CA PHE A 25 -53.27 -2.87 28.41
C PHE A 25 -53.93 -4.27 28.14
N ILE A 26 -53.23 -5.43 28.26
CA ILE A 26 -52.75 -6.37 29.36
C ILE A 26 -53.81 -7.42 29.89
N PRO A 27 -53.52 -8.48 30.73
CA PRO A 27 -53.94 -9.87 30.44
C PRO A 27 -54.70 -10.62 31.59
N ALA A 28 -54.90 -11.96 31.54
CA ALA A 28 -54.82 -12.89 32.70
C ALA A 28 -55.04 -14.42 32.41
N ASN A 29 -54.19 -15.26 33.04
CA ASN A 29 -54.40 -16.55 33.75
C ASN A 29 -55.14 -17.82 33.20
N GLY A 30 -54.48 -18.98 33.41
CA GLY A 30 -55.08 -20.31 33.74
C GLY A 30 -55.18 -21.34 32.60
N GLY A 31 -54.93 -22.66 32.78
CA GLY A 31 -54.32 -23.39 33.91
C GLY A 31 -54.49 -24.93 33.84
N ALA A 32 -53.44 -25.68 34.22
CA ALA A 32 -53.37 -27.10 34.64
C ALA A 32 -53.79 -28.30 33.72
N ASP A 33 -53.02 -29.38 33.90
CA ASP A 33 -53.34 -30.83 33.86
C ASP A 33 -53.55 -31.68 32.57
N CYS A 34 -52.67 -32.69 32.49
CA CYS A 34 -52.93 -34.13 32.25
C CYS A 34 -53.48 -34.69 30.91
N SER A 35 -52.55 -35.39 30.23
CA SER A 35 -52.72 -36.75 29.65
C SER A 35 -53.55 -36.94 28.37
N GLY A 36 -53.28 -38.04 27.65
CA GLY A 36 -54.20 -38.59 26.64
C GLY A 36 -53.73 -38.57 25.18
N ASN A 37 -52.82 -39.48 24.81
CA ASN A 37 -52.95 -40.19 23.52
C ASN A 37 -54.26 -41.05 23.61
N PRO A 38 -54.96 -41.44 22.50
CA PRO A 38 -54.32 -41.93 21.28
C PRO A 38 -55.08 -41.71 19.93
N THR A 39 -54.45 -42.17 18.82
CA THR A 39 -55.07 -42.80 17.60
C THR A 39 -56.05 -41.99 16.70
N SER A 40 -56.22 -42.25 15.39
CA SER A 40 -55.41 -42.92 14.32
C SER A 40 -56.26 -43.03 13.03
N PHE A 41 -55.64 -43.43 11.90
CA PHE A 41 -56.28 -44.16 10.77
C PHE A 41 -57.28 -43.37 9.87
N LEU A 42 -57.51 -43.68 8.59
CA LEU A 42 -56.88 -44.56 7.56
C LEU A 42 -57.15 -43.90 6.17
N SER A 43 -56.71 -44.32 4.97
CA SER A 43 -56.61 -45.67 4.36
C SER A 43 -55.72 -45.62 3.08
N HIS A 44 -54.82 -46.58 2.81
CA HIS A 44 -54.94 -47.75 1.90
C HIS A 44 -54.95 -47.43 0.36
N ASN A 45 -54.52 -48.28 -0.59
CA ASN A 45 -54.09 -49.70 -0.69
C ASN A 45 -53.36 -49.91 -2.06
N THR A 46 -52.62 -50.96 -2.48
CA THR A 46 -51.98 -52.23 -1.99
C THR A 46 -51.00 -52.72 -3.11
N LEU A 47 -50.26 -53.84 -3.14
CA LEU A 47 -50.09 -55.09 -2.33
C LEU A 47 -48.54 -55.34 -2.17
N ALA A 48 -47.85 -56.50 -2.16
CA ALA A 48 -48.12 -57.92 -2.42
C ALA A 48 -47.20 -58.84 -1.54
N PHE A 49 -47.37 -60.18 -1.67
CA PHE A 49 -46.71 -61.27 -0.91
C PHE A 49 -46.68 -62.57 -1.78
N PRO A 50 -46.19 -63.78 -1.39
CA PRO A 50 -45.74 -64.34 -0.08
C PRO A 50 -44.26 -64.86 -0.13
N THR A 51 -43.67 -65.87 0.55
CA THR A 51 -44.14 -67.04 1.35
C THR A 51 -43.18 -67.42 2.51
N LYS A 52 -42.73 -68.69 2.68
CA LYS A 52 -42.15 -69.24 3.94
C LYS A 52 -41.19 -70.44 3.77
N ARG A 53 -40.28 -70.56 4.76
CA ARG A 53 -39.64 -71.76 5.39
C ARG A 53 -39.99 -73.18 4.89
N GLN A 54 -38.99 -74.09 4.90
CA GLN A 54 -38.85 -75.14 5.94
C GLN A 54 -37.45 -75.82 5.96
N CYS A 55 -37.23 -76.73 6.91
CA CYS A 55 -35.96 -77.45 7.18
C CYS A 55 -36.15 -78.96 6.99
N ASP A 56 -35.08 -79.76 6.87
CA ASP A 56 -35.03 -81.05 7.58
C ASP A 56 -33.61 -81.67 7.79
N PHE A 57 -33.55 -82.72 8.64
CA PHE A 57 -32.35 -83.39 9.16
C PHE A 57 -31.79 -84.53 8.29
N ARG A 58 -30.50 -84.85 8.51
CA ARG A 58 -30.00 -86.25 8.63
C ARG A 58 -28.65 -86.33 9.37
N SER A 59 -28.30 -87.50 9.89
CA SER A 59 -27.17 -87.71 10.80
C SER A 59 -26.39 -89.00 10.54
N SER A 60 -25.14 -89.04 11.01
CA SER A 60 -24.44 -90.28 11.38
C SER A 60 -23.35 -89.98 12.44
N ARG A 61 -22.81 -91.02 13.09
CA ARG A 61 -21.74 -90.94 14.10
C ARG A 61 -20.61 -91.90 13.73
N ASN A 62 -19.34 -91.54 14.00
CA ASN A 62 -18.55 -92.31 14.97
C ASN A 62 -17.19 -91.69 15.37
N LYS A 63 -16.97 -91.68 16.69
CA LYS A 63 -15.74 -91.95 17.47
C LYS A 63 -14.35 -91.72 16.82
N GLY A 64 -13.58 -90.84 17.46
CA GLY A 64 -12.12 -90.91 17.58
C GLY A 64 -11.72 -90.34 18.94
N SER A 65 -10.82 -91.00 19.68
CA SER A 65 -10.39 -90.60 21.03
C SER A 65 -8.88 -90.75 21.16
N LEU A 66 -8.20 -89.72 21.68
CA LEU A 66 -6.84 -89.80 22.22
C LEU A 66 -6.61 -88.62 23.18
N ALA A 67 -5.73 -88.82 24.17
CA ALA A 67 -5.54 -87.89 25.29
C ALA A 67 -4.24 -87.07 25.17
N GLY A 68 -4.22 -85.90 25.81
CA GLY A 68 -3.04 -85.02 25.94
C GLY A 68 -3.13 -84.18 27.22
N GLN A 69 -1.99 -83.92 27.87
CA GLN A 69 -1.94 -83.43 29.25
C GLN A 69 -1.84 -81.90 29.39
N ILE A 70 -2.63 -81.37 30.33
CA ILE A 70 -2.24 -80.42 31.39
C ILE A 70 -1.26 -79.29 31.01
N LYS A 71 -1.78 -78.05 31.00
CA LYS A 71 -1.33 -77.00 31.96
C LYS A 71 -2.32 -75.84 32.01
N ALA A 72 -2.97 -75.66 33.15
CA ALA A 72 -3.70 -74.43 33.46
C ALA A 72 -2.72 -73.37 33.97
N VAL A 73 -2.75 -72.17 33.39
CA VAL A 73 -2.11 -70.98 33.93
C VAL A 73 -3.21 -69.99 34.28
N ALA A 74 -3.50 -69.85 35.57
CA ALA A 74 -4.44 -68.86 36.04
C ALA A 74 -3.79 -67.47 35.98
N LYS A 75 -3.99 -66.73 34.87
CA LYS A 75 -3.89 -65.27 34.94
C LYS A 75 -5.09 -64.77 35.73
N GLN A 76 -4.84 -64.11 36.85
CA GLN A 76 -5.87 -63.33 37.53
C GLN A 76 -6.38 -62.26 36.56
N ALA A 77 -7.69 -62.19 36.36
CA ALA A 77 -8.31 -61.03 35.75
C ALA A 77 -8.22 -59.89 36.78
N THR A 78 -7.22 -59.04 36.64
CA THR A 78 -7.20 -57.74 37.31
C THR A 78 -8.35 -56.92 36.75
N ASN A 79 -9.39 -56.70 37.55
CA ASN A 79 -10.42 -55.71 37.26
C ASN A 79 -9.80 -54.31 37.34
N ALA A 80 -9.06 -53.92 36.31
CA ALA A 80 -8.83 -52.51 36.05
C ALA A 80 -10.20 -51.86 35.84
N PRO A 81 -10.46 -50.68 36.42
CA PRO A 81 -11.68 -49.95 36.09
C PRO A 81 -11.65 -49.65 34.60
N THR A 82 -12.72 -49.99 33.88
CA THR A 82 -12.92 -49.54 32.50
C THR A 82 -13.12 -48.04 32.51
N VAL A 83 -12.01 -47.31 32.39
CA VAL A 83 -12.01 -45.88 32.06
C VAL A 83 -12.82 -45.75 30.78
N LYS A 84 -13.91 -44.99 30.83
CA LYS A 84 -14.67 -44.69 29.64
C LYS A 84 -13.91 -43.64 28.84
N THR A 85 -13.88 -43.83 27.53
CA THR A 85 -13.30 -42.89 26.57
C THR A 85 -14.38 -42.30 25.68
N ILE A 86 -14.09 -41.10 25.18
CA ILE A 86 -14.83 -40.38 24.15
C ILE A 86 -13.95 -40.45 22.90
N SER A 87 -14.51 -40.96 21.81
CA SER A 87 -13.82 -41.03 20.52
C SER A 87 -13.92 -39.67 19.81
N LEU A 88 -12.78 -39.02 19.58
CA LEU A 88 -12.66 -37.72 18.90
C LEU A 88 -11.92 -37.87 17.57
N LYS A 89 -12.27 -37.03 16.60
CA LYS A 89 -11.61 -36.94 15.28
C LYS A 89 -11.07 -35.54 15.09
N ALA A 90 -9.78 -35.39 14.81
CA ALA A 90 -9.19 -34.11 14.48
C ALA A 90 -8.82 -34.06 12.99
N VAL A 91 -9.42 -33.12 12.26
CA VAL A 91 -9.09 -32.80 10.86
C VAL A 91 -8.15 -31.61 10.86
N ILE A 92 -6.93 -31.78 10.36
CA ILE A 92 -5.91 -30.74 10.21
C ILE A 92 -5.91 -30.30 8.74
N THR A 93 -6.07 -28.99 8.49
CA THR A 93 -6.00 -28.39 7.15
C THR A 93 -4.61 -27.79 6.93
N VAL A 94 -3.95 -28.19 5.84
CA VAL A 94 -2.59 -27.78 5.48
C VAL A 94 -2.57 -27.26 4.05
N GLN A 95 -2.14 -26.01 3.87
CA GLN A 95 -2.06 -25.37 2.55
C GLN A 95 -0.88 -25.92 1.74
N VAL A 96 -1.10 -26.22 0.45
CA VAL A 96 -0.07 -26.75 -0.45
C VAL A 96 0.82 -25.64 -0.99
N THR A 97 2.12 -25.76 -0.74
CA THR A 97 3.13 -24.82 -1.26
C THR A 97 3.40 -25.04 -2.75
N ILE A 98 2.94 -24.09 -3.56
CA ILE A 98 3.18 -23.99 -5.00
C ILE A 98 4.70 -23.95 -5.28
N GLY A 99 5.46 -23.27 -4.42
CA GLY A 99 6.93 -23.16 -4.49
C GLY A 99 7.67 -24.51 -4.43
N GLY A 100 7.08 -25.55 -3.85
CA GLY A 100 7.68 -26.89 -3.77
C GLY A 100 7.75 -27.65 -5.10
N THR A 101 7.09 -27.17 -6.16
CA THR A 101 6.89 -27.95 -7.40
C THR A 101 8.14 -28.15 -8.26
N LEU A 102 9.11 -27.22 -8.24
CA LEU A 102 10.29 -27.27 -9.12
C LEU A 102 11.54 -27.89 -8.47
N SER A 103 11.73 -27.74 -7.17
CA SER A 103 12.78 -28.46 -6.42
C SER A 103 12.31 -29.83 -5.90
N GLY A 104 11.00 -29.98 -5.68
CA GLY A 104 10.45 -31.07 -4.87
C GLY A 104 10.21 -32.40 -5.57
N LEU A 105 10.60 -32.59 -6.84
CA LEU A 105 10.44 -33.87 -7.54
C LEU A 105 11.09 -35.08 -6.81
N LEU A 106 12.08 -34.82 -5.95
CA LEU A 106 12.67 -35.82 -5.05
C LEU A 106 12.09 -35.78 -3.63
N THR A 107 11.63 -34.64 -3.10
CA THR A 107 11.07 -34.57 -1.74
C THR A 107 9.65 -35.09 -1.68
N LYS A 108 8.80 -34.79 -2.69
CA LYS A 108 7.43 -35.33 -2.79
C LYS A 108 7.42 -36.85 -2.66
N ALA A 109 8.31 -37.54 -3.37
CA ALA A 109 8.46 -39.00 -3.29
C ALA A 109 8.86 -39.55 -1.90
N PHE A 110 9.41 -38.72 -1.00
CA PHE A 110 9.66 -39.08 0.41
C PHE A 110 8.54 -38.62 1.34
N ASP A 111 7.97 -37.44 1.14
CA ASP A 111 6.88 -36.94 1.97
C ASP A 111 5.57 -37.74 1.69
N ASP A 112 5.28 -38.09 0.43
CA ASP A 112 4.22 -39.05 0.04
C ASP A 112 4.50 -40.47 0.62
N PHE A 113 5.76 -40.85 0.87
CA PHE A 113 6.10 -42.12 1.54
C PHE A 113 5.87 -42.05 3.06
N THR A 114 6.06 -40.89 3.68
CA THR A 114 5.69 -40.63 5.08
C THR A 114 4.16 -40.64 5.26
N ASP A 115 3.42 -40.08 4.29
CA ASP A 115 1.96 -40.17 4.21
C ASP A 115 1.47 -41.62 4.07
N LEU A 116 2.09 -42.41 3.18
CA LEU A 116 1.82 -43.85 3.01
C LEU A 116 2.11 -44.69 4.26
N LEU A 117 2.90 -44.17 5.21
CA LEU A 117 3.17 -44.80 6.51
C LEU A 117 2.25 -44.29 7.63
N GLY A 118 1.37 -43.32 7.35
CA GLY A 118 0.42 -42.76 8.33
C GLY A 118 1.11 -42.03 9.49
N LYS A 119 2.23 -41.34 9.23
CA LYS A 119 3.02 -40.65 10.25
C LYS A 119 3.48 -39.26 9.80
N SER A 120 2.56 -38.51 9.19
CA SER A 120 2.84 -37.20 8.59
C SER A 120 3.01 -36.11 9.66
N LEU A 121 2.03 -36.00 10.56
CA LEU A 121 2.02 -35.06 11.68
C LEU A 121 1.69 -35.82 12.97
N LEU A 122 2.43 -35.60 14.05
CA LEU A 122 2.06 -36.07 15.39
C LEU A 122 1.31 -34.94 16.10
N MET A 123 0.08 -35.22 16.52
CA MET A 123 -0.78 -34.27 17.21
C MET A 123 -1.01 -34.71 18.66
N GLU A 124 -0.89 -33.79 19.61
CA GLU A 124 -1.23 -34.00 21.01
C GLU A 124 -2.32 -33.02 21.49
N LEU A 125 -3.28 -33.52 22.26
CA LEU A 125 -4.31 -32.74 22.94
C LEU A 125 -3.83 -32.28 24.31
N ILE A 126 -4.10 -31.03 24.66
CA ILE A 126 -3.77 -30.41 25.96
C ILE A 126 -5.08 -30.03 26.68
N SER A 127 -5.24 -30.52 27.91
CA SER A 127 -6.35 -30.18 28.80
C SER A 127 -6.21 -28.75 29.34
N ALA A 128 -7.32 -28.01 29.37
CA ALA A 128 -7.38 -26.68 29.98
C ALA A 128 -7.30 -26.74 31.53
N GLU A 129 -7.72 -27.85 32.14
CA GLU A 129 -7.63 -28.04 33.59
C GLU A 129 -6.39 -28.83 34.02
N THR A 130 -5.93 -28.57 35.24
CA THR A 130 -4.95 -29.40 35.96
C THR A 130 -5.58 -30.70 36.47
N ASP A 131 -4.78 -31.73 36.74
CA ASP A 131 -5.24 -32.90 37.50
C ASP A 131 -5.67 -32.49 38.92
N ALA A 132 -6.87 -32.92 39.32
CA ALA A 132 -7.52 -32.49 40.56
C ALA A 132 -6.92 -33.10 41.84
N LYS A 133 -5.95 -34.03 41.73
CA LYS A 133 -5.30 -34.69 42.89
C LYS A 133 -3.91 -34.12 43.17
N THR A 134 -3.22 -33.66 42.13
CA THR A 134 -1.83 -33.19 42.16
C THR A 134 -1.71 -31.68 41.94
N GLY A 135 -2.68 -31.03 41.29
CA GLY A 135 -2.60 -29.63 40.87
C GLY A 135 -1.66 -29.37 39.69
N LEU A 136 -1.13 -30.43 39.06
CA LEU A 136 -0.22 -30.34 37.91
C LEU A 136 -0.99 -30.39 36.58
N VAL A 137 -0.33 -29.97 35.49
CA VAL A 137 -0.85 -30.17 34.12
C VAL A 137 -1.03 -31.67 33.86
N LYS A 138 -2.14 -32.06 33.22
CA LYS A 138 -2.44 -33.46 32.87
C LYS A 138 -1.47 -33.96 31.77
N GLU A 139 -1.24 -35.28 31.71
CA GLU A 139 -0.51 -35.89 30.59
C GLU A 139 -1.26 -35.67 29.27
N THR A 140 -0.54 -35.38 28.18
CA THR A 140 -1.12 -35.16 26.85
C THR A 140 -1.54 -36.48 26.18
N ILE A 141 -2.60 -36.43 25.39
CA ILE A 141 -3.10 -37.57 24.61
C ILE A 141 -2.73 -37.34 23.15
N LYS A 142 -2.08 -38.31 22.51
CA LYS A 142 -1.45 -38.12 21.19
C LYS A 142 -1.77 -39.22 20.18
N ASP A 143 -1.88 -38.82 18.92
CA ASP A 143 -2.05 -39.71 17.77
C ASP A 143 -1.35 -39.14 16.52
N TYR A 144 -1.08 -39.98 15.53
CA TYR A 144 -0.49 -39.56 14.25
C TYR A 144 -1.58 -39.27 13.23
N ALA A 145 -1.63 -38.02 12.78
CA ALA A 145 -2.51 -37.63 11.69
C ALA A 145 -1.99 -38.20 10.36
N HIS A 146 -2.87 -38.88 9.63
CA HIS A 146 -2.61 -39.46 8.32
C HIS A 146 -3.38 -38.70 7.23
N ARG A 147 -2.79 -38.57 6.04
CA ARG A 147 -3.40 -37.84 4.92
C ARG A 147 -4.66 -38.54 4.42
N THR A 148 -5.77 -37.83 4.38
CA THR A 148 -7.09 -38.36 4.00
C THR A 148 -7.60 -37.84 2.65
N GLY A 149 -7.14 -36.67 2.22
CA GLY A 149 -7.58 -36.08 0.96
C GLY A 149 -6.82 -34.82 0.59
N GLN A 150 -7.17 -34.28 -0.58
CA GLN A 150 -6.83 -32.94 -1.03
C GLN A 150 -8.07 -32.35 -1.71
N LYS A 151 -8.37 -31.07 -1.44
CA LYS A 151 -9.43 -30.30 -2.09
C LYS A 151 -8.84 -28.97 -2.52
N GLU A 152 -8.92 -28.64 -3.82
CA GLU A 152 -8.24 -27.47 -4.38
C GLU A 152 -6.76 -27.46 -3.94
N ASP A 153 -6.29 -26.38 -3.30
CA ASP A 153 -4.91 -26.23 -2.83
C ASP A 153 -4.70 -26.68 -1.36
N ASP A 154 -5.70 -27.31 -0.73
CA ASP A 154 -5.64 -27.74 0.68
C ASP A 154 -5.52 -29.27 0.81
N VAL A 155 -4.62 -29.75 1.68
CA VAL A 155 -4.50 -31.16 2.08
C VAL A 155 -5.06 -31.36 3.49
N THR A 156 -5.88 -32.39 3.65
CA THR A 156 -6.46 -32.76 4.96
C THR A 156 -5.76 -33.97 5.56
N TYR A 157 -5.42 -33.88 6.84
CA TYR A 157 -4.94 -35.00 7.65
C TYR A 157 -5.94 -35.32 8.78
N LEU A 158 -6.08 -36.59 9.14
CA LEU A 158 -7.00 -37.07 10.19
C LEU A 158 -6.22 -37.78 11.31
N ALA A 159 -6.43 -37.37 12.55
CA ALA A 159 -6.04 -38.11 13.75
C ALA A 159 -7.29 -38.55 14.54
N GLU A 160 -7.20 -39.69 15.23
CA GLU A 160 -8.32 -40.31 15.96
C GLU A 160 -7.93 -40.60 17.41
N PHE A 161 -8.60 -39.94 18.37
CA PHE A 161 -8.23 -39.97 19.79
C PHE A 161 -9.29 -40.67 20.65
N GLU A 162 -8.84 -41.58 21.51
CA GLU A 162 -9.66 -42.13 22.60
C GLU A 162 -9.36 -41.38 23.90
N VAL A 163 -10.20 -40.40 24.25
CA VAL A 163 -9.97 -39.45 25.34
C VAL A 163 -10.79 -39.83 26.59
N PRO A 164 -10.18 -40.06 27.77
CA PRO A 164 -10.90 -40.35 29.01
C PRO A 164 -11.96 -39.30 29.38
N GLU A 165 -13.11 -39.72 29.93
CA GLU A 165 -14.16 -38.80 30.42
C GLU A 165 -13.64 -37.78 31.47
N ASP A 166 -12.53 -38.06 32.17
CA ASP A 166 -11.89 -37.16 33.15
C ASP A 166 -10.72 -36.32 32.59
N PHE A 167 -10.40 -36.44 31.29
CA PHE A 167 -9.44 -35.56 30.63
C PHE A 167 -9.90 -34.10 30.58
N GLY A 168 -11.21 -33.85 30.66
CA GLY A 168 -11.79 -32.50 30.70
C GLY A 168 -11.75 -31.77 29.35
N SER A 169 -11.78 -30.44 29.36
CA SER A 169 -11.88 -29.64 28.13
C SER A 169 -10.53 -29.47 27.43
N ILE A 170 -10.52 -29.60 26.11
CA ILE A 170 -9.34 -29.34 25.27
C ILE A 170 -9.18 -27.82 25.16
N GLY A 171 -8.07 -27.30 25.66
CA GLY A 171 -7.75 -25.86 25.63
C GLY A 171 -6.66 -25.49 24.62
N ALA A 172 -5.81 -26.44 24.26
CA ALA A 172 -4.75 -26.28 23.28
C ALA A 172 -4.44 -27.61 22.58
N ILE A 173 -3.70 -27.53 21.48
CA ILE A 173 -3.13 -28.65 20.75
C ILE A 173 -1.63 -28.43 20.56
N LYS A 174 -0.89 -29.53 20.37
CA LYS A 174 0.53 -29.53 20.05
C LYS A 174 0.76 -30.29 18.75
N LEU A 175 1.47 -29.68 17.79
CA LEU A 175 1.73 -30.25 16.47
C LEU A 175 3.23 -30.41 16.23
N GLU A 176 3.62 -31.62 15.83
CA GLU A 176 4.98 -31.97 15.42
C GLU A 176 4.96 -32.48 13.98
N ASN A 177 5.75 -31.86 13.12
CA ASN A 177 5.80 -32.16 11.70
C ASN A 177 6.96 -33.13 11.39
N GLU A 178 6.64 -34.36 10.97
CA GLU A 178 7.61 -35.41 10.65
C GLU A 178 8.07 -35.36 9.17
N HIS A 179 7.47 -34.51 8.33
CA HIS A 179 7.94 -34.24 6.97
C HIS A 179 9.33 -33.59 6.98
N ARG A 180 10.02 -33.63 5.84
CA ARG A 180 11.36 -32.99 5.71
C ARG A 180 11.30 -31.47 5.56
N ASN A 181 10.16 -30.93 5.17
CA ASN A 181 9.94 -29.53 4.86
C ASN A 181 9.03 -28.89 5.93
N GLU A 182 9.03 -27.55 6.02
CA GLU A 182 7.99 -26.83 6.77
C GLU A 182 6.61 -26.99 6.10
N VAL A 183 5.54 -26.99 6.90
CA VAL A 183 4.15 -27.03 6.42
C VAL A 183 3.37 -25.85 7.00
N PHE A 184 2.51 -25.22 6.20
CA PHE A 184 1.62 -24.16 6.69
C PHE A 184 0.30 -24.80 7.16
N VAL A 185 0.06 -24.78 8.46
CA VAL A 185 -1.19 -25.29 9.05
C VAL A 185 -2.14 -24.12 9.17
N GLU A 186 -3.29 -24.19 8.51
CA GLU A 186 -4.30 -23.13 8.54
C GLU A 186 -5.17 -23.26 9.79
N SER A 187 -5.73 -24.45 10.01
CA SER A 187 -6.65 -24.71 11.11
C SER A 187 -6.73 -26.20 11.48
N VAL A 188 -7.28 -26.47 12.66
CA VAL A 188 -7.66 -27.82 13.10
C VAL A 188 -9.10 -27.82 13.61
N LEU A 189 -9.91 -28.76 13.13
CA LEU A 189 -11.28 -29.00 13.56
C LEU A 189 -11.36 -30.33 14.33
N ILE A 190 -11.78 -30.29 15.59
CA ILE A 190 -11.98 -31.48 16.43
C ILE A 190 -13.48 -31.77 16.59
N GLU A 191 -13.90 -32.91 16.05
CA GLU A 191 -15.26 -33.45 16.10
C GLU A 191 -15.42 -34.56 17.15
N GLY A 192 -16.67 -34.93 17.46
CA GLY A 192 -17.03 -35.98 18.42
C GLY A 192 -17.15 -35.49 19.88
N HIS A 193 -16.70 -34.28 20.18
CA HIS A 193 -16.74 -33.71 21.52
C HIS A 193 -18.18 -33.39 21.99
N PRO A 194 -18.61 -33.74 23.23
CA PRO A 194 -20.02 -33.59 23.65
C PRO A 194 -20.57 -32.15 23.66
N ALA A 195 -19.72 -31.13 23.75
CA ALA A 195 -20.13 -29.73 23.68
C ALA A 195 -20.21 -29.16 22.24
N GLY A 196 -20.16 -30.03 21.23
CA GLY A 196 -20.01 -29.65 19.83
C GLY A 196 -18.55 -29.46 19.41
N PRO A 197 -18.30 -29.14 18.13
CA PRO A 197 -16.95 -29.06 17.57
C PRO A 197 -16.09 -27.96 18.20
N ILE A 198 -14.78 -28.19 18.13
CA ILE A 198 -13.74 -27.29 18.63
C ILE A 198 -12.86 -26.90 17.43
N THR A 199 -12.68 -25.60 17.22
CA THR A 199 -11.81 -25.06 16.17
C THR A 199 -10.55 -24.48 16.81
N VAL A 200 -9.44 -24.60 16.09
CA VAL A 200 -8.15 -23.98 16.37
C VAL A 200 -7.70 -23.28 15.09
N ALA A 201 -7.63 -21.95 15.11
CA ALA A 201 -6.92 -21.17 14.11
C ALA A 201 -5.41 -21.34 14.33
N CYS A 202 -4.71 -21.85 13.31
CA CYS A 202 -3.27 -22.04 13.35
C CYS A 202 -2.54 -20.94 12.56
N GLU A 203 -3.00 -20.67 11.33
CA GLU A 203 -2.46 -19.69 10.36
C GLU A 203 -0.92 -19.54 10.40
N SER A 204 -0.16 -20.65 10.47
CA SER A 204 1.26 -20.59 10.83
C SER A 204 2.11 -21.76 10.34
N TRP A 205 3.41 -21.52 10.19
CA TRP A 205 4.39 -22.47 9.68
C TRP A 205 4.93 -23.42 10.76
N VAL A 206 4.62 -24.70 10.64
CA VAL A 206 5.16 -25.77 11.48
C VAL A 206 6.43 -26.33 10.82
N HIS A 207 7.59 -25.96 11.38
CA HIS A 207 8.90 -26.41 10.94
C HIS A 207 9.04 -27.94 10.98
N SER A 208 9.93 -28.51 10.15
CA SER A 208 10.28 -29.92 10.25
C SER A 208 10.96 -30.23 11.58
N LYS A 209 10.56 -31.35 12.21
CA LYS A 209 11.22 -31.97 13.39
C LYS A 209 12.72 -32.21 13.18
N SER A 210 13.16 -32.32 11.93
CA SER A 210 14.57 -32.47 11.58
C SER A 210 15.39 -31.17 11.70
N THR A 211 14.72 -30.01 11.59
CA THR A 211 15.31 -28.67 11.71
C THR A 211 15.24 -28.16 13.15
N ASN A 212 14.07 -28.26 13.78
CA ASN A 212 13.85 -27.92 15.19
C ASN A 212 12.93 -29.00 15.81
N ARG A 213 13.19 -29.38 17.07
CA ARG A 213 12.46 -30.45 17.78
C ARG A 213 11.39 -29.92 18.74
N GLU A 214 11.23 -28.61 18.84
CA GLU A 214 10.22 -27.95 19.67
C GLU A 214 8.86 -27.92 18.93
N SER A 215 8.06 -28.97 19.09
CA SER A 215 6.72 -29.03 18.49
C SER A 215 5.84 -27.84 18.91
N ARG A 216 5.15 -27.27 17.91
CA ARG A 216 4.37 -26.03 18.01
C ARG A 216 3.13 -26.22 18.87
N VAL A 217 2.73 -25.19 19.62
CA VAL A 217 1.49 -25.17 20.40
C VAL A 217 0.52 -24.16 19.79
N PHE A 218 -0.76 -24.53 19.74
CA PHE A 218 -1.86 -23.70 19.25
C PHE A 218 -3.02 -23.74 20.24
N PHE A 219 -3.68 -22.61 20.47
CA PHE A 219 -4.75 -22.46 21.47
C PHE A 219 -6.12 -22.47 20.79
N VAL A 220 -7.13 -23.00 21.47
CA VAL A 220 -8.51 -23.09 20.95
C VAL A 220 -9.15 -21.70 20.85
N ASP A 221 -9.87 -21.42 19.75
CA ASP A 221 -10.39 -20.08 19.42
C ASP A 221 -11.34 -19.52 20.49
N LYS A 222 -12.04 -20.41 21.20
CA LYS A 222 -12.96 -20.10 22.30
C LYS A 222 -12.26 -19.69 23.61
N VAL A 223 -10.92 -19.63 23.64
CA VAL A 223 -10.11 -19.33 24.86
C VAL A 223 -9.41 -17.96 24.77
N ALA A 224 -9.98 -17.01 24.03
CA ALA A 224 -9.60 -15.61 24.10
C ALA A 224 -9.91 -15.04 25.50
N CYS A 225 -8.88 -14.76 26.30
CA CYS A 225 -9.02 -14.41 27.71
C CYS A 225 -7.81 -13.61 28.27
N LEU A 226 -8.05 -12.86 29.34
CA LEU A 226 -7.02 -12.09 30.05
C LEU A 226 -6.01 -13.02 30.74
N PRO A 227 -4.78 -12.56 31.07
CA PRO A 227 -3.78 -13.40 31.74
C PRO A 227 -4.29 -14.03 33.04
N CYS A 228 -5.06 -13.27 33.83
CA CYS A 228 -5.67 -13.70 35.09
C CYS A 228 -6.76 -14.78 34.91
N GLU A 229 -7.43 -14.81 33.76
CA GLU A 229 -8.48 -15.78 33.41
C GLU A 229 -7.93 -17.09 32.82
N THR A 230 -6.67 -17.10 32.39
CA THR A 230 -6.02 -18.25 31.73
C THR A 230 -6.26 -19.55 32.52
N PRO A 231 -6.86 -20.60 31.91
CA PRO A 231 -7.04 -21.88 32.56
C PRO A 231 -5.72 -22.46 33.09
N ASN A 232 -5.73 -23.02 34.31
CA ASN A 232 -4.48 -23.40 35.00
C ASN A 232 -3.66 -24.48 34.27
N GLY A 233 -4.28 -25.31 33.43
CA GLY A 233 -3.56 -26.26 32.56
C GLY A 233 -2.81 -25.58 31.40
N LEU A 234 -3.24 -24.38 31.00
CA LEU A 234 -2.67 -23.64 29.86
C LEU A 234 -1.59 -22.62 30.25
N LYS A 235 -1.53 -22.17 31.50
CA LYS A 235 -0.56 -21.14 31.96
C LYS A 235 0.90 -21.43 31.57
N PRO A 236 1.46 -22.64 31.78
CA PRO A 236 2.85 -22.93 31.37
C PRO A 236 3.06 -22.88 29.86
N TYR A 237 2.02 -23.10 29.05
CA TYR A 237 2.09 -23.00 27.59
C TYR A 237 1.97 -21.55 27.11
N ARG A 238 1.12 -20.74 27.75
CA ARG A 238 1.01 -19.28 27.53
C ARG A 238 2.34 -18.59 27.82
N GLU A 239 2.94 -18.91 28.97
CA GLU A 239 4.27 -18.45 29.38
C GLU A 239 5.37 -18.91 28.42
N LYS A 240 5.42 -20.20 28.04
CA LYS A 240 6.47 -20.74 27.17
C LYS A 240 6.42 -20.19 25.75
N GLU A 241 5.24 -20.07 25.14
CA GLU A 241 5.13 -19.52 23.76
C GLU A 241 5.61 -18.06 23.73
N LEU A 242 5.23 -17.25 24.71
CA LEU A 242 5.72 -15.86 24.83
C LEU A 242 7.24 -15.79 25.05
N ALA A 243 7.81 -16.65 25.90
CA ALA A 243 9.26 -16.74 26.08
C ALA A 243 9.98 -17.14 24.78
N SER A 244 9.41 -18.07 24.01
CA SER A 244 9.93 -18.50 22.70
C SER A 244 9.88 -17.37 21.66
N LEU A 245 8.76 -16.64 21.59
CA LEU A 245 8.59 -15.49 20.70
C LEU A 245 9.55 -14.33 21.03
N ARG A 246 9.90 -14.15 22.31
CA ARG A 246 10.95 -13.21 22.77
C ARG A 246 12.38 -13.71 22.55
N GLY A 247 12.57 -14.98 22.17
CA GLY A 247 13.89 -15.60 21.99
C GLY A 247 14.60 -16.00 23.28
N GLU A 248 13.89 -16.20 24.39
CA GLU A 248 14.49 -16.57 25.67
C GLU A 248 15.19 -17.93 25.59
N GLY A 249 16.49 -17.95 25.90
CA GLY A 249 17.33 -19.15 25.79
C GLY A 249 17.77 -19.50 24.36
N ALA A 250 17.34 -18.74 23.34
CA ALA A 250 17.87 -18.88 21.99
C ALA A 250 19.35 -18.43 21.92
N PRO A 251 20.19 -19.05 21.06
CA PRO A 251 21.56 -18.60 20.85
C PRO A 251 21.59 -17.23 20.16
N GLU A 252 22.54 -16.37 20.56
CA GLU A 252 22.80 -15.10 19.88
C GLU A 252 23.57 -15.39 18.58
N LYS A 253 22.80 -15.71 17.53
CA LYS A 253 23.22 -15.98 16.14
C LYS A 253 22.41 -15.08 15.18
N PRO A 254 22.82 -14.93 13.91
CA PRO A 254 21.94 -14.40 12.87
C PRO A 254 20.63 -15.19 12.83
N ARG A 255 19.51 -14.48 12.69
CA ARG A 255 18.18 -15.11 12.63
C ARG A 255 18.04 -15.88 11.32
N GLU A 256 17.51 -17.08 11.39
CA GLU A 256 17.28 -17.97 10.24
C GLU A 256 15.81 -17.93 9.81
N ARG A 257 15.52 -18.19 8.53
CA ARG A 257 14.16 -18.08 7.95
C ARG A 257 13.07 -18.80 8.77
N GLY A 258 13.39 -19.92 9.43
CA GLY A 258 12.44 -20.69 10.26
C GLY A 258 12.24 -20.17 11.70
N ASP A 259 13.01 -19.16 12.13
CA ASP A 259 12.89 -18.58 13.48
C ASP A 259 11.62 -17.73 13.60
N ARG A 260 10.97 -17.76 14.77
CA ARG A 260 9.79 -16.94 15.12
C ARG A 260 10.12 -15.91 16.21
N ILE A 261 11.34 -15.36 16.18
CA ILE A 261 11.88 -14.54 17.27
C ILE A 261 11.71 -13.04 16.95
N TYR A 262 10.85 -12.39 17.71
CA TYR A 262 10.58 -10.97 17.64
C TYR A 262 11.52 -10.24 18.62
N ASP A 263 12.38 -9.37 18.09
CA ASP A 263 13.45 -8.68 18.84
C ASP A 263 13.83 -7.39 18.09
N TYR A 264 14.49 -6.44 18.78
CA TYR A 264 14.71 -5.07 18.29
C TYR A 264 16.18 -4.79 17.93
N ASP A 265 16.42 -4.05 16.85
CA ASP A 265 17.71 -3.40 16.55
C ASP A 265 17.43 -2.01 15.93
N VAL A 266 18.47 -1.17 15.87
CA VAL A 266 18.46 0.15 15.23
C VAL A 266 18.62 0.01 13.71
N TYR A 267 18.30 1.05 12.93
CA TYR A 267 18.55 1.05 11.48
C TYR A 267 20.03 1.32 11.22
N ASN A 268 20.80 0.22 11.28
CA ASN A 268 22.24 0.12 11.01
C ASN A 268 22.54 -0.77 9.80
N ASP A 269 21.51 -1.27 9.10
CA ASP A 269 21.62 -2.19 7.97
C ASP A 269 21.39 -1.53 6.60
N LEU A 270 21.32 -0.20 6.54
CA LEU A 270 21.04 0.56 5.32
C LEU A 270 22.27 0.85 4.44
N GLY A 271 23.47 0.97 5.03
CA GLY A 271 24.72 1.26 4.30
C GLY A 271 25.53 0.02 3.93
N ASP A 272 26.43 0.14 2.95
CA ASP A 272 27.29 -0.96 2.46
C ASP A 272 28.80 -0.62 2.45
N PRO A 273 29.36 -0.10 3.57
CA PRO A 273 30.72 0.48 3.59
C PRO A 273 31.85 -0.52 3.26
N ASP A 274 31.62 -1.83 3.40
CA ASP A 274 32.53 -2.90 2.97
C ASP A 274 32.63 -3.04 1.44
N LYS A 275 31.64 -2.53 0.69
CA LYS A 275 31.60 -2.50 -0.78
C LYS A 275 32.08 -1.15 -1.33
N ASP A 276 31.64 -0.06 -0.72
CA ASP A 276 32.01 1.32 -1.10
C ASP A 276 31.91 2.26 0.13
N PRO A 277 32.99 2.92 0.55
CA PRO A 277 32.95 3.91 1.64
C PRO A 277 31.93 5.04 1.45
N GLU A 278 31.63 5.47 0.23
CA GLU A 278 30.59 6.51 -0.01
C GLU A 278 29.15 5.99 0.18
N SER A 279 28.98 4.66 0.29
CA SER A 279 27.72 4.01 0.66
C SER A 279 27.51 3.86 2.17
N ALA A 280 28.45 4.31 3.01
CA ALA A 280 28.24 4.42 4.46
C ALA A 280 27.06 5.34 4.80
N ARG A 281 26.24 4.99 5.79
CA ARG A 281 25.07 5.76 6.24
C ARG A 281 25.05 5.88 7.77
N PRO A 282 24.53 6.97 8.36
CA PRO A 282 24.42 7.12 9.81
C PRO A 282 23.45 6.09 10.40
N VAL A 283 23.77 5.58 11.58
CA VAL A 283 22.90 4.66 12.32
C VAL A 283 21.73 5.43 12.95
N LEU A 284 20.50 5.08 12.56
CA LEU A 284 19.27 5.73 13.04
C LEU A 284 18.63 4.88 14.15
N GLY A 285 18.30 5.53 15.26
CA GLY A 285 18.02 4.90 16.55
C GLY A 285 19.04 5.29 17.63
N THR A 286 19.59 6.50 17.54
CA THR A 286 20.65 7.06 18.40
C THR A 286 20.24 8.42 18.95
N LYS A 287 21.04 9.02 19.85
CA LYS A 287 20.72 10.35 20.39
C LYS A 287 20.86 11.49 19.34
N GLU A 288 21.70 11.33 18.34
CA GLU A 288 21.87 12.30 17.24
C GLU A 288 20.81 12.09 16.16
N TYR A 289 20.54 10.82 15.83
CA TYR A 289 19.54 10.39 14.86
C TYR A 289 18.49 9.51 15.56
N PRO A 290 17.52 10.09 16.31
CA PRO A 290 16.50 9.32 17.02
C PRO A 290 15.54 8.65 16.03
N TYR A 291 15.11 7.42 16.31
CA TYR A 291 14.26 6.68 15.37
C TYR A 291 13.48 5.53 16.04
N PRO A 292 12.37 5.06 15.45
CA PRO A 292 11.78 3.77 15.82
C PRO A 292 12.78 2.62 15.65
N ARG A 293 12.60 1.54 16.42
CA ARG A 293 13.36 0.29 16.25
C ARG A 293 12.71 -0.60 15.19
N ARG A 294 13.54 -1.41 14.53
CA ARG A 294 13.14 -2.40 13.52
C ARG A 294 13.37 -3.83 14.02
N CYS A 295 12.90 -4.82 13.26
CA CYS A 295 13.15 -6.23 13.52
C CYS A 295 14.65 -6.55 13.50
N LYS A 296 15.18 -7.09 14.60
CA LYS A 296 16.57 -7.55 14.69
C LYS A 296 16.81 -8.73 13.77
N THR A 297 17.82 -8.61 12.92
CA THR A 297 18.24 -9.65 11.96
C THR A 297 19.54 -10.35 12.40
N GLY A 298 20.40 -9.65 13.14
CA GLY A 298 21.56 -10.25 13.82
C GLY A 298 22.67 -10.76 12.90
N ARG A 299 22.72 -10.29 11.64
CA ARG A 299 23.82 -10.61 10.71
C ARG A 299 25.14 -10.01 11.26
N PRO A 300 26.31 -10.48 10.78
CA PRO A 300 27.60 -9.92 11.20
C PRO A 300 27.69 -8.40 11.02
N ARG A 301 28.53 -7.73 11.80
CA ARG A 301 28.87 -6.31 11.55
C ARG A 301 29.77 -6.18 10.32
N THR A 302 29.76 -5.01 9.67
CA THR A 302 30.71 -4.76 8.57
C THR A 302 32.15 -4.68 9.10
N LYS A 303 33.14 -4.93 8.24
CA LYS A 303 34.57 -4.90 8.61
C LYS A 303 35.12 -3.49 8.71
N THR A 304 34.56 -2.57 7.91
CA THR A 304 34.95 -1.16 7.79
C THR A 304 34.28 -0.28 8.83
N ASP A 305 32.99 -0.51 9.10
CA ASP A 305 32.24 0.11 10.20
C ASP A 305 31.57 -0.96 11.10
N PRO A 306 32.14 -1.24 12.29
CA PRO A 306 31.54 -2.16 13.25
C PRO A 306 30.20 -1.71 13.86
N ALA A 307 29.73 -0.47 13.62
CA ALA A 307 28.37 -0.06 14.00
C ALA A 307 27.33 -0.58 13.00
N SER A 308 27.64 -0.57 11.70
CA SER A 308 26.77 -1.09 10.64
C SER A 308 26.64 -2.62 10.66
N GLU A 309 25.44 -3.13 10.38
CA GLU A 309 25.16 -4.55 10.11
C GLU A 309 25.40 -4.87 8.63
N SER A 310 26.00 -6.03 8.32
CA SER A 310 26.31 -6.44 6.96
C SER A 310 25.05 -6.60 6.11
N ARG A 311 25.13 -6.10 4.88
CA ARG A 311 24.07 -6.20 3.87
C ARG A 311 23.83 -7.66 3.45
N SER A 312 22.62 -7.93 2.98
CA SER A 312 22.14 -9.24 2.52
C SER A 312 21.09 -9.04 1.43
N SER A 313 20.92 -10.02 0.55
CA SER A 313 19.83 -10.08 -0.44
C SER A 313 18.58 -10.83 0.06
N ASP A 314 18.55 -11.07 1.38
CA ASP A 314 17.53 -11.77 2.16
C ASP A 314 17.57 -11.16 3.57
N VAL A 315 16.47 -10.56 4.03
CA VAL A 315 16.39 -9.79 5.28
C VAL A 315 15.33 -10.41 6.17
N TYR A 316 15.79 -11.14 7.20
CA TYR A 316 14.92 -11.87 8.12
C TYR A 316 13.76 -11.04 8.70
N VAL A 317 12.58 -11.66 8.68
CA VAL A 317 11.44 -11.41 9.56
C VAL A 317 10.98 -12.74 10.18
N PRO A 318 10.27 -12.72 11.33
CA PRO A 318 9.69 -13.92 11.91
C PRO A 318 8.85 -14.71 10.92
N ARG A 319 8.97 -16.04 10.92
CA ARG A 319 8.47 -16.91 9.83
C ARG A 319 6.98 -16.72 9.46
N ASP A 320 6.14 -16.33 10.41
CA ASP A 320 4.71 -16.10 10.22
C ASP A 320 4.35 -14.69 9.69
N GLU A 321 5.27 -13.73 9.76
CA GLU A 321 5.09 -12.35 9.24
C GLU A 321 5.44 -12.23 7.74
N ALA A 322 6.21 -13.21 7.22
CA ALA A 322 6.56 -13.31 5.81
C ALA A 322 5.31 -13.51 4.94
N PHE A 323 5.30 -12.93 3.73
CA PHE A 323 4.19 -12.98 2.78
C PHE A 323 3.66 -14.41 2.52
N SER A 324 2.35 -14.55 2.27
CA SER A 324 1.76 -15.80 1.75
C SER A 324 2.37 -16.17 0.38
N GLU A 325 2.24 -17.41 -0.09
CA GLU A 325 2.70 -17.74 -1.45
C GLU A 325 1.90 -16.97 -2.52
N ILE A 326 0.63 -16.64 -2.26
CA ILE A 326 -0.22 -15.83 -3.16
C ILE A 326 0.28 -14.38 -3.20
N LYS A 327 0.52 -13.73 -2.05
CA LYS A 327 1.10 -12.38 -1.97
C LYS A 327 2.48 -12.34 -2.65
N ASN A 328 3.32 -13.36 -2.40
CA ASN A 328 4.61 -13.59 -3.07
C ASN A 328 4.51 -13.85 -4.60
N LEU A 329 3.32 -14.08 -5.16
CA LEU A 329 3.06 -14.23 -6.59
C LEU A 329 2.27 -13.06 -7.21
N THR A 330 1.66 -12.18 -6.41
CA THR A 330 0.77 -11.10 -6.88
C THR A 330 1.26 -9.71 -6.47
N PHE A 331 1.21 -9.35 -5.18
CA PHE A 331 2.01 -8.24 -4.60
C PHE A 331 3.48 -8.67 -4.47
N ASN A 332 4.04 -9.18 -5.57
CA ASN A 332 5.10 -10.16 -5.45
C ASN A 332 6.39 -9.57 -4.89
N THR A 333 6.96 -10.23 -3.87
CA THR A 333 8.40 -10.11 -3.57
C THR A 333 9.17 -10.23 -4.86
N LYS A 334 8.78 -11.16 -5.76
CA LYS A 334 9.33 -11.32 -7.11
C LYS A 334 9.05 -10.16 -8.07
N THR A 335 8.00 -9.34 -7.95
CA THR A 335 7.77 -8.16 -8.81
C THR A 335 8.55 -6.99 -8.27
N LEU A 336 8.39 -6.65 -7.00
CA LEU A 336 9.16 -5.58 -6.38
C LEU A 336 10.66 -5.88 -6.48
N THR A 337 11.08 -7.12 -6.24
CA THR A 337 12.46 -7.57 -6.45
C THR A 337 12.86 -7.61 -7.92
N SER A 338 12.01 -8.05 -8.87
CA SER A 338 12.41 -7.98 -10.30
C SER A 338 12.46 -6.56 -10.81
N VAL A 339 11.61 -5.64 -10.31
CA VAL A 339 11.69 -4.21 -10.60
C VAL A 339 13.02 -3.67 -10.06
N LEU A 340 13.32 -3.91 -8.78
CA LEU A 340 14.51 -3.37 -8.10
C LEU A 340 15.85 -4.03 -8.51
N LYS A 341 15.86 -5.34 -8.83
CA LYS A 341 17.06 -6.14 -9.13
C LYS A 341 17.21 -6.55 -10.60
N ALA A 342 16.22 -6.30 -11.47
CA ALA A 342 16.32 -6.57 -12.91
C ALA A 342 15.86 -5.41 -13.81
N VAL A 343 14.65 -4.88 -13.67
CA VAL A 343 14.12 -3.81 -14.56
C VAL A 343 14.88 -2.50 -14.36
N ILE A 344 15.10 -2.06 -13.13
CA ILE A 344 15.81 -0.81 -12.83
C ILE A 344 17.28 -0.87 -13.28
N PRO A 345 18.08 -1.91 -12.95
CA PRO A 345 19.40 -2.09 -13.55
C PRO A 345 19.39 -2.16 -15.09
N SER A 346 18.34 -2.73 -15.69
CA SER A 346 18.18 -2.74 -17.15
C SER A 346 17.92 -1.35 -17.74
N LEU A 347 17.13 -0.51 -17.06
CA LEU A 347 16.91 0.89 -17.44
C LEU A 347 18.20 1.71 -17.33
N GLU A 348 18.98 1.51 -16.26
CA GLU A 348 20.28 2.17 -16.05
C GLU A 348 21.29 1.78 -17.14
N THR A 349 21.45 0.48 -17.43
CA THR A 349 22.40 0.01 -18.47
C THR A 349 22.08 0.45 -19.91
N MET A 350 20.88 0.98 -20.18
CA MET A 350 20.51 1.49 -21.51
C MET A 350 21.01 2.88 -21.82
N VAL A 351 21.25 3.71 -20.80
CA VAL A 351 21.38 5.16 -20.98
C VAL A 351 22.85 5.56 -20.85
N ILE A 352 23.34 6.33 -21.83
CA ILE A 352 24.75 6.77 -21.91
C ILE A 352 25.02 7.95 -20.95
N ASP A 353 23.95 8.59 -20.47
CA ASP A 353 23.91 9.75 -19.58
C ASP A 353 22.70 9.62 -18.66
N ASP A 354 22.90 9.12 -17.43
CA ASP A 354 21.82 8.96 -16.43
C ASP A 354 21.11 10.28 -16.08
N ASP A 355 21.72 11.42 -16.41
CA ASP A 355 21.20 12.77 -16.23
C ASP A 355 20.44 13.31 -17.44
N LEU A 356 20.23 12.49 -18.49
CA LEU A 356 19.49 12.89 -19.67
C LEU A 356 18.04 13.24 -19.34
N GLY A 357 17.70 14.53 -19.44
CA GLY A 357 16.34 15.04 -19.28
C GLY A 357 15.42 14.70 -20.46
N PHE A 358 14.14 15.03 -20.33
CA PHE A 358 13.18 14.91 -21.43
C PHE A 358 13.40 16.07 -22.44
N PRO A 359 13.54 15.81 -23.75
CA PRO A 359 13.86 16.85 -24.74
C PRO A 359 12.68 17.78 -25.08
N TYR A 360 11.45 17.37 -24.75
CA TYR A 360 10.18 18.09 -24.95
C TYR A 360 9.06 17.38 -24.18
N PHE A 361 7.97 18.06 -23.85
CA PHE A 361 6.86 17.48 -23.07
C PHE A 361 6.27 16.18 -23.66
N THR A 362 6.17 16.07 -24.99
CA THR A 362 5.62 14.85 -25.61
C THR A 362 6.50 13.61 -25.45
N ALA A 363 7.77 13.74 -25.04
CA ALA A 363 8.60 12.59 -24.65
C ALA A 363 8.22 12.02 -23.27
N ILE A 364 7.64 12.84 -22.39
CA ILE A 364 7.00 12.36 -21.16
C ILE A 364 5.71 11.63 -21.53
N ASP A 365 4.93 12.17 -22.47
CA ASP A 365 3.73 11.49 -22.98
C ASP A 365 4.05 10.14 -23.65
N SER A 366 5.20 10.01 -24.32
CA SER A 366 5.65 8.75 -24.94
C SER A 366 5.79 7.60 -23.94
N LEU A 367 6.05 7.86 -22.65
CA LEU A 367 6.09 6.81 -21.60
C LEU A 367 4.78 6.00 -21.54
N PHE A 368 3.65 6.63 -21.82
CA PHE A 368 2.30 6.05 -21.74
C PHE A 368 1.76 5.59 -23.11
N ASN A 369 2.36 6.04 -24.22
CA ASN A 369 1.86 5.81 -25.57
C ASN A 369 2.75 4.88 -26.41
N GLU A 370 4.06 4.92 -26.18
CA GLU A 370 5.09 4.21 -26.97
C GLU A 370 5.94 3.29 -26.07
N GLY A 371 6.17 3.70 -24.82
CA GLY A 371 6.90 2.97 -23.80
C GLY A 371 8.42 3.14 -23.90
N VAL A 372 9.10 2.75 -22.83
CA VAL A 372 10.57 2.67 -22.78
C VAL A 372 10.96 1.28 -23.29
N ASN A 373 11.89 1.19 -24.25
CA ASN A 373 12.45 -0.13 -24.62
C ASN A 373 13.20 -0.71 -23.41
N LEU A 374 13.40 -2.02 -23.38
CA LEU A 374 14.30 -2.70 -22.45
C LEU A 374 15.22 -3.65 -23.23
N PRO A 375 16.45 -3.90 -22.76
CA PRO A 375 17.30 -4.93 -23.33
C PRO A 375 16.66 -6.32 -23.20
N THR A 376 17.22 -7.30 -23.91
CA THR A 376 16.93 -8.71 -23.65
C THR A 376 17.51 -9.11 -22.31
N ILE A 377 16.66 -9.09 -21.27
CA ILE A 377 16.94 -9.65 -19.95
C ILE A 377 17.04 -11.17 -20.09
N ASP A 378 18.02 -11.79 -19.43
CA ASP A 378 18.28 -13.23 -19.54
C ASP A 378 17.11 -14.08 -19.02
N SER A 379 16.90 -15.24 -19.67
CA SER A 379 15.57 -15.86 -19.82
C SER A 379 14.96 -16.53 -18.59
N ASP A 380 15.58 -16.47 -17.42
CA ASP A 380 15.04 -17.03 -16.17
C ASP A 380 13.99 -16.11 -15.50
N VAL A 381 13.89 -14.84 -15.92
CA VAL A 381 12.87 -13.89 -15.44
C VAL A 381 11.80 -13.68 -16.50
N PHE A 382 10.67 -14.38 -16.39
CA PHE A 382 9.53 -14.20 -17.30
C PHE A 382 8.83 -12.85 -17.08
N LEU A 383 9.22 -11.85 -17.88
CA LEU A 383 8.77 -10.47 -17.79
C LEU A 383 7.25 -10.27 -17.83
N GLY A 384 6.49 -11.15 -18.50
CA GLY A 384 5.03 -11.07 -18.55
C GLY A 384 4.35 -11.18 -17.17
N ASN A 385 5.03 -11.74 -16.17
CA ASN A 385 4.54 -11.81 -14.79
C ASN A 385 5.07 -10.68 -13.90
N VAL A 386 6.03 -9.87 -14.38
CA VAL A 386 6.75 -8.89 -13.54
C VAL A 386 5.93 -7.62 -13.33
N LEU A 387 5.27 -7.07 -14.35
CA LEU A 387 4.33 -5.95 -14.18
C LEU A 387 3.05 -6.20 -15.00
N PRO A 388 1.91 -6.59 -14.38
CA PRO A 388 0.66 -6.90 -15.08
C PRO A 388 0.12 -5.77 -15.97
N ARG A 389 0.51 -4.52 -15.65
CA ARG A 389 0.05 -3.30 -16.31
C ARG A 389 0.99 -2.84 -17.44
N ILE A 390 2.29 -3.16 -17.35
CA ILE A 390 3.35 -2.36 -18.00
C ILE A 390 4.13 -3.11 -19.10
N LEU A 391 4.19 -4.45 -19.10
CA LEU A 391 4.96 -5.21 -20.09
C LEU A 391 4.10 -5.77 -21.24
N LYS A 392 3.90 -4.96 -22.29
CA LYS A 392 3.32 -5.41 -23.57
C LYS A 392 4.42 -5.95 -24.49
N SER A 393 4.54 -7.27 -24.57
CA SER A 393 5.36 -7.96 -25.58
C SER A 393 4.74 -7.78 -26.98
N ILE A 394 5.12 -6.71 -27.69
CA ILE A 394 4.58 -6.44 -29.03
C ILE A 394 5.33 -7.31 -30.06
N GLU A 395 4.65 -8.33 -30.59
CA GLU A 395 5.23 -9.51 -31.27
C GLU A 395 6.34 -9.26 -32.31
N ASP A 396 6.15 -8.38 -33.32
CA ASP A 396 7.19 -8.13 -34.36
C ASP A 396 8.44 -7.36 -33.86
N ALA A 397 8.79 -7.39 -32.57
CA ALA A 397 10.07 -6.89 -32.08
C ALA A 397 10.76 -7.90 -31.15
N GLN A 398 12.06 -8.01 -31.35
CA GLN A 398 12.99 -8.74 -30.48
C GLN A 398 13.38 -7.88 -29.26
N ASN A 399 12.49 -6.99 -28.83
CA ASN A 399 12.69 -5.97 -27.81
C ASN A 399 11.57 -6.07 -26.76
N ASN A 400 11.93 -6.04 -25.49
CA ASN A 400 10.98 -5.84 -24.40
C ASN A 400 10.58 -4.35 -24.36
N VAL A 401 9.34 -4.02 -23.96
CA VAL A 401 8.87 -2.62 -23.85
C VAL A 401 8.06 -2.43 -22.56
N LEU A 402 8.44 -1.40 -21.81
CA LEU A 402 7.89 -0.95 -20.54
C LEU A 402 6.96 0.26 -20.79
N LEU A 403 5.66 0.03 -20.84
CA LEU A 403 4.63 1.01 -21.24
C LEU A 403 3.69 1.32 -20.06
N TYR A 404 3.75 2.55 -19.56
CA TYR A 404 2.97 2.98 -18.38
C TYR A 404 1.49 3.23 -18.70
N GLU A 405 0.61 3.17 -17.71
CA GLU A 405 -0.80 3.56 -17.84
C GLU A 405 -0.96 5.06 -17.55
N THR A 406 -1.77 5.77 -18.34
CA THR A 406 -2.06 7.20 -18.11
C THR A 406 -2.86 7.37 -16.82
N PRO A 407 -2.37 8.12 -15.81
CA PRO A 407 -3.10 8.31 -14.56
C PRO A 407 -4.46 8.99 -14.76
N ALA A 408 -5.46 8.62 -13.97
CA ALA A 408 -6.86 9.00 -14.21
C ALA A 408 -7.11 10.53 -14.22
N MET A 409 -6.27 11.31 -13.54
CA MET A 409 -6.32 12.78 -13.56
C MET A 409 -5.89 13.35 -14.93
N ILE A 410 -4.88 12.76 -15.57
CA ILE A 410 -4.30 13.21 -16.84
C ILE A 410 -5.18 12.81 -18.04
N ASP A 411 -5.84 11.65 -17.98
CA ASP A 411 -6.82 11.26 -19.01
C ASP A 411 -8.05 12.19 -18.99
N ARG A 412 -8.49 12.62 -17.80
CA ARG A 412 -9.60 13.59 -17.63
C ARG A 412 -9.22 15.02 -18.00
N ASP A 413 -8.03 15.48 -17.62
CA ASP A 413 -7.51 16.80 -17.97
C ASP A 413 -5.97 16.80 -18.03
N LYS A 414 -5.46 16.62 -19.25
CA LYS A 414 -4.01 16.61 -19.55
C LYS A 414 -3.27 17.89 -19.15
N PHE A 415 -3.97 19.00 -18.96
CA PHE A 415 -3.37 20.27 -18.52
C PHE A 415 -3.66 20.58 -17.04
N GLY A 416 -4.38 19.69 -16.35
CA GLY A 416 -4.85 19.87 -14.97
C GLY A 416 -3.73 20.18 -13.98
N TRP A 417 -2.60 19.48 -14.12
CA TRP A 417 -1.40 19.61 -13.29
C TRP A 417 -0.77 21.02 -13.29
N MET A 418 -0.93 21.80 -14.37
CA MET A 418 -0.39 23.16 -14.42
C MET A 418 -1.21 24.16 -13.59
N ARG A 419 -2.46 23.83 -13.24
CA ARG A 419 -3.43 24.77 -12.64
C ARG A 419 -3.11 25.02 -11.17
N ASP A 420 -3.14 26.30 -10.76
CA ASP A 420 -2.99 26.71 -9.36
C ASP A 420 -4.11 26.15 -8.46
N SER A 421 -5.30 25.92 -9.02
CA SER A 421 -6.41 25.28 -8.32
C SER A 421 -6.17 23.81 -8.01
N GLU A 422 -5.52 23.06 -8.92
CA GLU A 422 -5.24 21.63 -8.71
C GLU A 422 -4.06 21.44 -7.75
N PHE A 423 -3.02 22.26 -7.89
CA PHE A 423 -1.94 22.38 -6.89
C PHE A 423 -2.48 22.69 -5.49
N GLY A 424 -3.46 23.61 -5.38
CA GLY A 424 -4.17 23.87 -4.12
C GLY A 424 -5.00 22.68 -3.63
N ARG A 425 -5.81 22.08 -4.50
CA ARG A 425 -6.71 20.94 -4.19
C ARG A 425 -5.94 19.71 -3.68
N GLN A 426 -4.79 19.40 -4.27
CA GLN A 426 -3.98 18.23 -3.87
C GLN A 426 -3.45 18.31 -2.43
N THR A 427 -3.40 19.51 -1.81
CA THR A 427 -3.08 19.66 -0.37
C THR A 427 -4.21 19.19 0.57
N LEU A 428 -5.42 18.95 0.05
CA LEU A 428 -6.59 18.47 0.79
C LEU A 428 -7.09 17.09 0.33
N ALA A 429 -6.82 16.74 -0.93
CA ALA A 429 -7.45 15.61 -1.63
C ALA A 429 -6.52 14.96 -2.69
N GLY A 430 -5.20 15.17 -2.56
CA GLY A 430 -4.17 14.54 -3.39
C GLY A 430 -3.43 13.42 -2.64
N LEU A 431 -2.17 13.19 -3.03
CA LEU A 431 -1.29 12.18 -2.44
C LEU A 431 -0.83 12.48 -1.00
N ASN A 432 -0.75 13.75 -0.62
CA ASN A 432 -0.25 14.18 0.68
C ASN A 432 -1.18 15.18 1.39
N PRO A 433 -2.41 14.77 1.77
CA PRO A 433 -3.39 15.66 2.37
C PRO A 433 -3.08 16.06 3.84
N LEU A 434 -1.95 15.62 4.41
CA LEU A 434 -1.61 15.79 5.83
C LEU A 434 -0.67 16.98 6.13
N SER A 435 0.10 17.48 5.15
CA SER A 435 1.12 18.50 5.45
C SER A 435 0.59 19.92 5.65
N ILE A 436 -0.63 20.23 5.21
CA ILE A 436 -1.18 21.58 5.30
C ILE A 436 -1.56 21.93 6.74
N THR A 437 -1.26 23.17 7.15
CA THR A 437 -1.55 23.71 8.48
C THR A 437 -2.19 25.10 8.38
N LEU A 438 -2.90 25.52 9.43
CA LEU A 438 -3.37 26.90 9.57
C LEU A 438 -2.19 27.84 9.91
N VAL A 439 -2.18 29.06 9.36
CA VAL A 439 -1.21 30.10 9.76
C VAL A 439 -1.53 30.58 11.18
N LYS A 440 -0.68 30.23 12.14
CA LYS A 440 -0.85 30.57 13.57
C LYS A 440 -0.05 31.80 14.03
N GLU A 441 1.02 32.13 13.32
CA GLU A 441 1.98 33.17 13.67
C GLU A 441 2.18 34.11 12.46
N TRP A 442 2.28 35.42 12.70
CA TRP A 442 2.58 36.41 11.65
C TRP A 442 3.40 37.59 12.23
N PRO A 443 4.45 38.09 11.54
CA PRO A 443 5.00 37.59 10.27
C PRO A 443 5.61 36.18 10.41
N LEU A 444 5.77 35.48 9.29
CA LEU A 444 6.37 34.15 9.25
C LEU A 444 7.88 34.24 9.55
N THR A 445 8.39 33.42 10.48
CA THR A 445 9.80 33.40 10.90
C THR A 445 10.33 31.98 11.07
N SER A 446 11.57 31.74 10.64
CA SER A 446 12.31 30.51 10.93
C SER A 446 12.76 30.42 12.39
N LYS A 447 12.86 29.20 12.92
CA LYS A 447 13.34 28.86 14.26
C LYS A 447 14.80 28.38 14.26
N LEU A 448 15.45 28.33 13.10
CA LEU A 448 16.86 27.95 12.92
C LEU A 448 17.83 29.09 13.32
N ASP A 449 19.09 28.77 13.67
CA ASP A 449 20.09 29.78 14.07
C ASP A 449 20.41 30.74 12.91
N PRO A 450 20.09 32.05 13.02
CA PRO A 450 20.30 33.00 11.93
C PRO A 450 21.77 33.29 11.65
N LYS A 451 22.70 32.91 12.54
CA LYS A 451 24.15 32.97 12.27
C LYS A 451 24.60 31.93 11.24
N VAL A 452 23.90 30.79 11.17
CA VAL A 452 24.20 29.69 10.25
C VAL A 452 23.37 29.83 8.97
N TYR A 453 22.08 30.16 9.11
CA TYR A 453 21.12 30.08 8.01
C TYR A 453 20.72 31.44 7.41
N GLY A 454 21.18 32.56 7.98
CA GLY A 454 20.85 33.92 7.59
C GLY A 454 19.58 34.47 8.27
N PRO A 455 19.13 35.70 7.92
CA PRO A 455 18.01 36.36 8.59
C PRO A 455 16.73 35.51 8.59
N PRO A 456 16.06 35.33 9.75
CA PRO A 456 15.00 34.33 9.94
C PRO A 456 13.63 34.78 9.41
N GLU A 457 13.44 36.06 9.10
CA GLU A 457 12.17 36.61 8.66
C GLU A 457 11.85 36.18 7.22
N SER A 458 10.64 35.68 6.99
CA SER A 458 10.16 35.39 5.63
C SER A 458 10.06 36.66 4.80
N ALA A 459 10.40 36.56 3.51
CA ALA A 459 10.16 37.60 2.53
C ALA A 459 8.69 37.69 2.09
N ILE A 460 7.81 36.81 2.57
CA ILE A 460 6.35 36.88 2.36
C ILE A 460 5.77 37.98 3.25
N THR A 461 5.68 39.21 2.72
CA THR A 461 5.17 40.38 3.46
C THR A 461 3.67 40.59 3.28
N LYS A 462 3.07 41.42 4.17
CA LYS A 462 1.66 41.86 4.08
C LYS A 462 1.32 42.39 2.68
N ASP A 463 2.16 43.29 2.19
CA ASP A 463 2.12 43.86 0.84
C ASP A 463 1.97 42.84 -0.29
N VAL A 464 2.66 41.70 -0.20
CA VAL A 464 2.59 40.63 -1.20
C VAL A 464 1.24 39.90 -1.09
N ILE A 465 0.82 39.62 0.14
CA ILE A 465 -0.40 38.86 0.41
C ILE A 465 -1.66 39.65 0.10
N GLU A 466 -1.78 40.93 0.45
CA GLU A 466 -2.97 41.72 0.13
C GLU A 466 -3.14 41.95 -1.39
N LYS A 467 -2.03 42.17 -2.11
CA LYS A 467 -2.01 42.22 -3.58
C LYS A 467 -2.49 40.90 -4.20
N GLN A 468 -2.15 39.75 -3.59
CA GLN A 468 -2.58 38.44 -4.08
C GLN A 468 -3.95 37.96 -3.56
N ILE A 469 -4.44 38.47 -2.43
CA ILE A 469 -5.84 38.33 -2.00
C ILE A 469 -6.76 39.15 -2.92
N ARG A 470 -6.26 40.20 -3.58
CA ARG A 470 -6.99 41.02 -4.57
C ARG A 470 -8.24 41.70 -4.00
N GLY A 471 -8.20 42.07 -2.72
CA GLY A 471 -9.26 42.84 -2.07
C GLY A 471 -10.51 42.05 -1.64
N TYR A 472 -10.49 40.72 -1.62
CA TYR A 472 -11.56 39.93 -0.98
C TYR A 472 -11.66 40.16 0.54
N CYS A 473 -10.53 40.48 1.18
CA CYS A 473 -10.37 40.86 2.59
C CYS A 473 -8.96 41.45 2.80
N SER A 474 -8.68 42.05 3.95
CA SER A 474 -7.34 42.41 4.40
C SER A 474 -6.54 41.18 4.88
N LEU A 475 -5.24 41.37 5.14
CA LEU A 475 -4.45 40.33 5.81
C LEU A 475 -5.02 39.99 7.19
N GLU A 476 -5.36 41.01 7.99
CA GLU A 476 -5.84 40.81 9.37
C GLU A 476 -7.19 40.07 9.39
N GLU A 477 -8.11 40.43 8.51
CA GLU A 477 -9.38 39.72 8.32
C GLU A 477 -9.15 38.27 7.88
N ALA A 478 -8.18 38.01 7.01
CA ALA A 478 -7.85 36.66 6.55
C ALA A 478 -7.22 35.78 7.65
N LEU A 479 -6.48 36.37 8.59
CA LEU A 479 -5.96 35.69 9.77
C LEU A 479 -7.06 35.44 10.80
N GLU A 480 -7.84 36.46 11.16
CA GLU A 480 -8.94 36.39 12.14
C GLU A 480 -10.00 35.34 11.73
N ASN A 481 -10.39 35.34 10.46
CA ASN A 481 -11.39 34.41 9.92
C ASN A 481 -10.80 33.03 9.51
N LYS A 482 -9.56 32.72 9.93
CA LYS A 482 -8.85 31.46 9.66
C LYS A 482 -8.87 31.06 8.17
N LYS A 483 -8.52 32.01 7.29
CA LYS A 483 -8.52 31.83 5.83
C LYS A 483 -7.12 31.66 5.22
N LEU A 484 -6.05 31.79 6.00
CA LEU A 484 -4.67 31.57 5.54
C LEU A 484 -4.08 30.26 6.08
N TYR A 485 -3.54 29.48 5.15
CA TYR A 485 -2.97 28.14 5.38
C TYR A 485 -1.57 28.06 4.77
N ILE A 486 -0.75 27.13 5.25
CA ILE A 486 0.65 27.02 4.86
C ILE A 486 1.11 25.56 4.74
N LEU A 487 1.89 25.29 3.69
CA LEU A 487 2.89 24.21 3.68
C LEU A 487 4.22 24.88 4.05
N ASP A 488 4.74 24.62 5.25
CA ASP A 488 6.06 25.09 5.68
C ASP A 488 7.02 23.91 5.77
N TYR A 489 7.93 23.84 4.79
CA TYR A 489 9.04 22.89 4.77
C TYR A 489 10.39 23.59 4.92
N HIS A 490 10.40 24.87 5.29
CA HIS A 490 11.60 25.68 5.35
C HIS A 490 12.57 25.16 6.41
N ASP A 491 12.12 24.99 7.65
CA ASP A 491 13.01 24.64 8.76
C ASP A 491 13.49 23.17 8.70
N ILE A 492 12.78 22.30 7.97
CA ILE A 492 13.19 20.90 7.72
C ILE A 492 14.20 20.81 6.58
N PHE A 493 13.97 21.46 5.43
CA PHE A 493 14.86 21.33 4.27
C PHE A 493 16.06 22.29 4.29
N LEU A 494 15.97 23.48 4.87
CA LEU A 494 17.06 24.46 4.84
C LEU A 494 18.40 23.94 5.41
N PRO A 495 18.42 23.15 6.52
CA PRO A 495 19.64 22.51 7.02
C PRO A 495 20.32 21.56 6.01
N TYR A 496 19.54 20.98 5.09
CA TYR A 496 20.01 20.05 4.08
C TYR A 496 20.43 20.69 2.76
N VAL A 497 20.12 21.97 2.50
CA VAL A 497 20.37 22.61 1.18
C VAL A 497 21.85 22.56 0.76
N HIS A 498 22.79 22.88 1.67
CA HIS A 498 24.22 22.77 1.37
C HIS A 498 24.67 21.30 1.24
N LYS A 499 24.26 20.44 2.19
CA LYS A 499 24.51 18.99 2.14
C LYS A 499 24.13 18.41 0.77
N VAL A 500 22.90 18.64 0.32
CA VAL A 500 22.33 18.12 -0.93
C VAL A 500 23.04 18.69 -2.16
N ARG A 501 23.22 20.01 -2.26
CA ARG A 501 23.89 20.65 -3.41
C ARG A 501 25.38 20.31 -3.52
N SER A 502 25.99 19.76 -2.46
CA SER A 502 27.38 19.27 -2.47
C SER A 502 27.54 17.85 -3.04
N GLN A 503 26.45 17.12 -3.26
CA GLN A 503 26.47 15.77 -3.85
C GLN A 503 26.97 15.81 -5.30
N LYS A 504 28.02 15.06 -5.61
CA LYS A 504 28.61 14.96 -6.97
C LYS A 504 28.03 13.82 -7.81
N THR A 505 27.32 12.89 -7.18
CA THR A 505 26.81 11.64 -7.76
C THR A 505 25.31 11.68 -8.10
N LEU A 506 24.64 12.80 -7.81
CA LEU A 506 23.24 13.03 -8.10
C LEU A 506 23.04 14.51 -8.46
N LYS A 507 22.54 14.79 -9.66
CA LYS A 507 22.18 16.16 -10.05
C LYS A 507 20.85 16.54 -9.42
N THR A 508 20.94 17.19 -8.26
CA THR A 508 19.80 17.59 -7.43
C THR A 508 19.97 19.00 -6.90
N THR A 509 18.86 19.65 -6.57
CA THR A 509 18.82 20.84 -5.72
C THR A 509 17.72 20.71 -4.66
N LEU A 510 17.79 21.63 -3.70
CA LEU A 510 16.87 21.79 -2.60
C LEU A 510 16.79 23.28 -2.21
N TYR A 511 15.68 23.68 -1.60
CA TYR A 511 15.54 24.95 -0.86
C TYR A 511 14.79 24.70 0.45
N GLY A 512 14.97 25.56 1.45
CA GLY A 512 13.92 25.76 2.44
C GLY A 512 12.73 26.45 1.76
N SER A 513 11.52 25.92 1.86
CA SER A 513 10.36 26.47 1.14
C SER A 513 9.10 26.66 1.98
N ARG A 514 8.38 27.77 1.75
CA ARG A 514 7.03 28.02 2.28
C ARG A 514 6.05 28.26 1.15
N THR A 515 4.86 27.70 1.24
CA THR A 515 3.75 27.95 0.31
C THR A 515 2.54 28.44 1.09
N LEU A 516 2.12 29.69 0.85
CA LEU A 516 0.93 30.26 1.47
C LEU A 516 -0.30 30.06 0.58
N LEU A 517 -1.39 29.55 1.15
CA LEU A 517 -2.67 29.32 0.48
C LEU A 517 -3.79 30.10 1.18
N TYR A 518 -4.79 30.52 0.41
CA TYR A 518 -5.98 31.22 0.89
C TYR A 518 -7.23 30.40 0.60
N LEU A 519 -8.04 30.17 1.65
CA LEU A 519 -9.36 29.57 1.55
C LEU A 519 -10.34 30.58 0.98
N THR A 520 -10.75 30.35 -0.26
CA THR A 520 -11.69 31.20 -0.98
C THR A 520 -13.10 31.16 -0.35
N PRO A 521 -13.94 32.20 -0.58
CA PRO A 521 -15.37 32.14 -0.28
C PRO A 521 -16.13 30.99 -0.97
N THR A 522 -15.51 30.33 -1.95
CA THR A 522 -16.04 29.17 -2.66
C THR A 522 -15.67 27.81 -2.06
N GLY A 523 -14.92 27.76 -0.96
CA GLY A 523 -14.52 26.53 -0.25
C GLY A 523 -13.24 25.87 -0.75
N THR A 524 -12.61 26.42 -1.80
CA THR A 524 -11.38 25.87 -2.41
C THR A 524 -10.14 26.67 -2.00
N LEU A 525 -8.98 26.02 -1.94
CA LEU A 525 -7.70 26.69 -1.68
C LEU A 525 -7.09 27.28 -2.95
N ARG A 526 -6.55 28.49 -2.84
CA ARG A 526 -5.76 29.15 -3.89
C ARG A 526 -4.37 29.51 -3.36
N PRO A 527 -3.27 29.06 -3.98
CA PRO A 527 -1.93 29.52 -3.61
C PRO A 527 -1.79 31.03 -3.86
N LEU A 528 -1.15 31.73 -2.93
CA LEU A 528 -0.86 33.17 -3.01
C LEU A 528 0.63 33.45 -3.27
N ALA A 529 1.50 32.69 -2.61
CA ALA A 529 2.94 32.92 -2.62
C ALA A 529 3.71 31.62 -2.37
N ILE A 530 4.88 31.50 -3.00
CA ILE A 530 5.91 30.50 -2.70
C ILE A 530 7.20 31.25 -2.36
N GLU A 531 7.74 31.03 -1.18
CA GLU A 531 9.10 31.43 -0.80
C GLU A 531 10.05 30.26 -1.02
N LEU A 532 11.19 30.51 -1.66
CA LEU A 532 12.33 29.60 -1.74
C LEU A 532 13.56 30.27 -1.13
N VAL A 533 14.32 29.54 -0.29
CA VAL A 533 15.48 30.03 0.46
C VAL A 533 16.67 29.10 0.30
N ARG A 534 17.83 29.66 -0.07
CA ARG A 534 19.17 29.06 0.05
C ARG A 534 19.87 29.71 1.25
N PRO A 535 20.47 28.95 2.19
CA PRO A 535 21.29 29.52 3.26
C PRO A 535 22.59 30.12 2.68
N PRO A 536 23.37 30.88 3.45
CA PRO A 536 24.72 31.28 3.03
C PRO A 536 25.54 30.08 2.53
N ILE A 537 26.25 30.24 1.42
CA ILE A 537 27.08 29.20 0.78
C ILE A 537 28.25 29.88 0.07
N ASP A 538 29.45 29.33 0.12
CA ASP A 538 30.60 29.72 -0.72
C ASP A 538 30.79 31.25 -0.84
N ASP A 539 30.90 31.92 0.32
CA ASP A 539 30.93 33.39 0.53
C ASP A 539 29.72 34.20 0.00
N LYS A 540 28.75 33.57 -0.65
CA LYS A 540 27.47 34.20 -1.01
C LYS A 540 26.54 34.31 0.20
N PRO A 541 25.84 35.45 0.38
CA PRO A 541 24.82 35.59 1.42
C PRO A 541 23.62 34.65 1.20
N GLN A 542 22.73 34.57 2.21
CA GLN A 542 21.42 33.93 2.07
C GLN A 542 20.68 34.51 0.85
N TRP A 543 20.24 33.64 -0.06
CA TRP A 543 19.33 34.01 -1.14
C TRP A 543 17.92 33.61 -0.73
N LYS A 544 16.96 34.56 -0.75
CA LYS A 544 15.54 34.27 -0.56
C LYS A 544 14.70 35.04 -1.55
N LYS A 545 13.69 34.37 -2.13
CA LYS A 545 12.82 34.95 -3.15
C LYS A 545 11.39 34.47 -2.98
N VAL A 546 10.45 35.41 -3.09
CA VAL A 546 9.02 35.10 -3.19
C VAL A 546 8.59 35.15 -4.65
N PHE A 547 7.88 34.10 -5.05
CA PHE A 547 7.19 33.93 -6.32
C PHE A 547 5.69 33.95 -6.04
N THR A 548 4.88 34.48 -6.97
CA THR A 548 3.42 34.57 -6.81
C THR A 548 2.71 34.37 -8.15
N PRO A 549 1.40 34.02 -8.18
CA PRO A 549 0.61 34.00 -9.41
C PRO A 549 0.59 35.37 -10.10
N CYS A 550 1.19 35.46 -11.28
CA CYS A 550 1.41 36.69 -12.03
C CYS A 550 1.08 36.50 -13.52
N TRP A 551 1.12 37.60 -14.28
CA TRP A 551 0.58 37.68 -15.65
C TRP A 551 1.61 38.09 -16.70
N ASP A 552 2.81 38.49 -16.29
CA ASP A 552 3.91 38.79 -17.21
C ASP A 552 4.62 37.50 -17.65
N ALA A 553 5.24 37.53 -18.83
CA ALA A 553 5.80 36.33 -19.45
C ALA A 553 6.88 35.66 -18.59
N THR A 554 7.76 36.42 -17.95
CA THR A 554 8.88 35.88 -17.15
C THR A 554 8.40 35.34 -15.81
N GLY A 555 7.56 36.09 -15.10
CA GLY A 555 6.96 35.71 -13.84
C GLY A 555 6.14 34.41 -13.94
N MET A 556 5.37 34.23 -15.02
CA MET A 556 4.60 33.00 -15.24
C MET A 556 5.47 31.74 -15.35
N TRP A 557 6.69 31.83 -15.89
CA TRP A 557 7.62 30.69 -15.93
C TRP A 557 8.30 30.47 -14.58
N LEU A 558 8.74 31.53 -13.90
CA LEU A 558 9.29 31.45 -12.55
C LEU A 558 8.29 30.88 -11.54
N TRP A 559 6.99 31.18 -11.69
CA TRP A 559 5.92 30.61 -10.87
C TRP A 559 5.76 29.09 -11.09
N LYS A 560 5.81 28.61 -12.34
CA LYS A 560 5.78 27.16 -12.64
C LYS A 560 6.97 26.45 -12.01
N LEU A 561 8.18 26.97 -12.19
CA LEU A 561 9.41 26.42 -11.62
C LEU A 561 9.35 26.38 -10.08
N ALA A 562 8.89 27.46 -9.44
CA ALA A 562 8.71 27.50 -7.99
C ALA A 562 7.71 26.45 -7.48
N LYS A 563 6.61 26.19 -8.22
CA LYS A 563 5.71 25.06 -7.92
C LYS A 563 6.39 23.70 -8.06
N VAL A 564 7.24 23.48 -9.07
CA VAL A 564 7.97 22.20 -9.24
C VAL A 564 8.94 21.95 -8.09
N HIS A 565 9.64 22.98 -7.58
CA HIS A 565 10.44 22.84 -6.36
C HIS A 565 9.59 22.44 -5.16
N VAL A 566 8.46 23.11 -4.93
CA VAL A 566 7.54 22.74 -3.83
C VAL A 566 6.98 21.33 -4.01
N LEU A 567 6.71 20.88 -5.23
CA LEU A 567 6.26 19.50 -5.50
C LEU A 567 7.36 18.47 -5.21
N ALA A 568 8.63 18.75 -5.53
CA ALA A 568 9.76 17.91 -5.14
C ALA A 568 9.93 17.84 -3.62
N HIS A 569 9.81 18.97 -2.92
CA HIS A 569 9.84 19.04 -1.46
C HIS A 569 8.66 18.30 -0.83
N ASP A 570 7.44 18.48 -1.33
CA ASP A 570 6.23 17.84 -0.83
C ASP A 570 6.22 16.33 -1.10
N SER A 571 6.75 15.86 -2.23
CA SER A 571 6.91 14.43 -2.52
C SER A 571 8.01 13.79 -1.67
N GLY A 572 9.11 14.50 -1.41
CA GLY A 572 10.12 14.07 -0.44
C GLY A 572 9.54 13.96 0.97
N TYR A 573 8.80 14.95 1.43
CA TYR A 573 8.16 14.92 2.75
C TYR A 573 7.06 13.85 2.84
N HIS A 574 6.22 13.72 1.81
CA HIS A 574 5.23 12.65 1.70
C HIS A 574 5.86 11.27 1.88
N GLN A 575 6.83 10.92 1.03
CA GLN A 575 7.33 9.55 1.00
C GLN A 575 8.17 9.22 2.24
N LEU A 576 8.92 10.18 2.77
CA LEU A 576 9.84 9.99 3.90
C LEU A 576 9.17 10.18 5.27
N VAL A 577 8.11 10.99 5.36
CA VAL A 577 7.43 11.34 6.61
C VAL A 577 5.99 10.83 6.64
N SER A 578 5.11 11.36 5.78
CA SER A 578 3.67 11.06 5.82
C SER A 578 3.38 9.58 5.60
N HIS A 579 4.19 8.93 4.75
CA HIS A 579 4.15 7.52 4.41
C HIS A 579 5.16 6.72 5.24
N TRP A 580 6.45 6.70 4.87
CA TRP A 580 7.44 5.80 5.49
C TRP A 580 7.55 5.95 7.01
N LEU A 581 7.69 7.18 7.54
CA LEU A 581 7.85 7.34 8.99
C LEU A 581 6.55 7.05 9.75
N ARG A 582 5.48 7.79 9.44
CA ARG A 582 4.24 7.79 10.24
C ARG A 582 3.49 6.45 10.17
N THR A 583 3.56 5.71 9.06
CA THR A 583 2.96 4.36 8.97
C THR A 583 3.99 3.27 9.16
N HIS A 584 4.83 2.99 8.16
CA HIS A 584 5.70 1.82 8.11
C HIS A 584 6.66 1.71 9.31
N CYS A 585 7.47 2.76 9.54
CA CYS A 585 8.55 2.74 10.52
C CYS A 585 8.03 2.84 11.96
N CYS A 586 7.00 3.66 12.23
CA CYS A 586 6.40 3.74 13.56
C CYS A 586 5.49 2.55 13.90
N THR A 587 4.99 1.78 12.92
CA THR A 587 4.16 0.59 13.20
C THR A 587 4.99 -0.64 13.57
N GLU A 588 6.16 -0.85 12.94
CA GLU A 588 7.01 -2.05 13.18
C GLU A 588 7.28 -2.33 14.69
N PRO A 589 7.55 -1.31 15.55
CA PRO A 589 7.57 -1.46 17.01
C PRO A 589 6.33 -2.08 17.66
N TYR A 590 5.12 -1.73 17.20
CA TYR A 590 3.86 -2.21 17.79
C TYR A 590 3.68 -3.72 17.54
N ILE A 591 4.09 -4.20 16.36
CA ILE A 591 4.00 -5.60 15.93
C ILE A 591 4.98 -6.46 16.72
N ILE A 592 6.22 -5.98 16.83
CA ILE A 592 7.27 -6.64 17.61
C ILE A 592 6.83 -6.74 19.07
N ALA A 593 6.36 -5.65 19.69
CA ALA A 593 5.87 -5.68 21.07
C ALA A 593 4.65 -6.60 21.25
N ALA A 594 3.69 -6.57 20.32
CA ALA A 594 2.45 -7.36 20.42
C ALA A 594 2.76 -8.87 20.43
N ASN A 595 3.54 -9.37 19.48
CA ASN A 595 3.94 -10.79 19.44
C ASN A 595 4.88 -11.19 20.62
N ARG A 596 5.58 -10.23 21.25
CA ARG A 596 6.49 -10.49 22.40
C ARG A 596 5.80 -10.52 23.76
N GLN A 597 4.72 -9.77 23.94
CA GLN A 597 4.13 -9.50 25.24
C GLN A 597 2.67 -9.90 25.36
N LEU A 598 1.91 -9.95 24.26
CA LEU A 598 0.51 -10.38 24.25
C LEU A 598 0.41 -11.80 23.68
N SER A 599 -0.16 -12.73 24.44
CA SER A 599 -0.39 -14.10 23.94
C SER A 599 -1.33 -14.12 22.72
N LYS A 600 -1.27 -15.16 21.87
CA LYS A 600 -2.35 -15.46 20.89
C LYS A 600 -3.71 -15.71 21.58
N MET A 601 -3.73 -15.96 22.90
CA MET A 601 -4.94 -16.00 23.74
C MET A 601 -5.44 -14.60 24.15
N HIS A 602 -4.64 -13.55 24.03
CA HIS A 602 -4.94 -12.23 24.57
C HIS A 602 -5.93 -11.47 23.66
N PRO A 603 -7.02 -10.90 24.17
CA PRO A 603 -8.02 -10.23 23.35
C PRO A 603 -7.44 -9.06 22.53
N ILE A 604 -6.57 -8.24 23.11
CA ILE A 604 -5.91 -7.13 22.39
C ILE A 604 -4.88 -7.60 21.34
N HIS A 605 -4.27 -8.78 21.49
CA HIS A 605 -3.50 -9.36 20.38
C HIS A 605 -4.43 -9.64 19.21
N ASN A 606 -5.55 -10.34 19.47
CA ASN A 606 -6.45 -10.81 18.43
C ASN A 606 -7.20 -9.65 17.73
N LEU A 607 -7.45 -8.55 18.44
CA LEU A 607 -7.95 -7.30 17.85
C LEU A 607 -6.94 -6.61 16.92
N LEU A 608 -5.65 -6.62 17.27
CA LEU A 608 -4.60 -5.91 16.52
C LEU A 608 -4.00 -6.73 15.35
N HIS A 609 -3.94 -8.05 15.48
CA HIS A 609 -3.21 -8.93 14.56
C HIS A 609 -3.60 -8.78 13.07
N PRO A 610 -4.89 -8.71 12.67
CA PRO A 610 -5.25 -8.51 11.26
C PRO A 610 -4.74 -7.17 10.70
N HIS A 611 -4.58 -6.16 11.56
CA HIS A 611 -4.13 -4.82 11.21
C HIS A 611 -2.60 -4.66 11.15
N PHE A 612 -1.84 -5.73 11.36
CA PHE A 612 -0.38 -5.76 11.27
C PHE A 612 0.16 -6.59 10.09
N ARG A 613 -0.69 -7.47 9.52
CA ARG A 613 -0.40 -8.39 8.40
C ARG A 613 0.58 -7.78 7.38
N TYR A 614 1.64 -8.51 7.07
CA TYR A 614 2.65 -8.19 6.05
C TYR A 614 3.52 -6.93 6.27
N THR A 615 3.31 -6.15 7.33
CA THR A 615 4.04 -4.89 7.55
C THR A 615 5.54 -5.13 7.81
N MET A 616 5.91 -6.17 8.56
CA MET A 616 7.32 -6.45 8.84
C MET A 616 8.09 -6.88 7.57
N GLU A 617 7.49 -7.72 6.72
CA GLU A 617 8.08 -8.18 5.45
C GLU A 617 8.26 -7.03 4.46
N ILE A 618 7.25 -6.16 4.24
CA ILE A 618 7.43 -5.01 3.34
C ILE A 618 8.45 -4.00 3.87
N ASN A 619 8.57 -3.84 5.19
CA ASN A 619 9.63 -3.03 5.79
C ASN A 619 11.02 -3.66 5.60
N ALA A 620 11.14 -4.99 5.69
CA ALA A 620 12.39 -5.71 5.43
C ALA A 620 12.83 -5.56 3.97
N LEU A 621 11.92 -5.73 3.00
CA LEU A 621 12.15 -5.48 1.58
C LEU A 621 12.51 -4.01 1.30
N ALA A 622 11.90 -3.06 2.02
CA ALA A 622 12.24 -1.65 1.91
C ALA A 622 13.66 -1.37 2.41
N ARG A 623 14.08 -1.93 3.56
CA ARG A 623 15.47 -1.91 4.03
C ARG A 623 16.41 -2.62 3.06
N GLU A 624 15.95 -3.64 2.33
CA GLU A 624 16.77 -4.39 1.38
C GLU A 624 17.04 -3.59 0.09
N SER A 625 16.05 -2.97 -0.54
CA SER A 625 16.20 -2.41 -1.90
C SER A 625 15.53 -1.05 -2.19
N LEU A 626 14.80 -0.46 -1.23
CA LEU A 626 14.08 0.81 -1.43
C LEU A 626 14.79 2.00 -0.76
N ILE A 627 15.10 1.88 0.54
CA ILE A 627 15.62 2.95 1.41
C ILE A 627 17.09 2.78 1.83
N ASN A 628 17.77 1.77 1.29
CA ASN A 628 19.20 1.55 1.48
C ASN A 628 20.07 2.58 0.75
N SER A 629 21.37 2.58 1.05
CA SER A 629 22.39 3.32 0.31
C SER A 629 22.33 3.02 -1.19
N ASN A 630 22.20 4.06 -2.00
CA ASN A 630 22.03 4.03 -3.45
C ASN A 630 20.76 3.31 -3.93
N GLY A 631 19.76 3.12 -3.06
CA GLY A 631 18.43 2.59 -3.39
C GLY A 631 17.57 3.57 -4.21
N VAL A 632 16.33 3.18 -4.51
CA VAL A 632 15.40 3.99 -5.33
C VAL A 632 15.12 5.35 -4.70
N ILE A 633 14.93 5.41 -3.37
CA ILE A 633 14.65 6.66 -2.67
C ILE A 633 15.83 7.63 -2.77
N GLU A 634 17.05 7.16 -2.52
CA GLU A 634 18.26 7.99 -2.61
C GLU A 634 18.62 8.41 -4.04
N THR A 635 18.20 7.67 -5.06
CA THR A 635 18.52 7.99 -6.47
C THR A 635 17.40 8.72 -7.22
N GLY A 636 16.19 8.79 -6.64
CA GLY A 636 14.99 9.37 -7.28
C GLY A 636 14.36 10.59 -6.57
N PHE A 637 14.79 10.95 -5.35
CA PHE A 637 14.25 12.08 -4.59
C PHE A 637 15.30 13.16 -4.27
N SER A 638 14.86 14.43 -4.19
CA SER A 638 15.76 15.59 -4.02
C SER A 638 16.79 15.49 -2.87
N PRO A 639 16.50 14.93 -1.67
CA PRO A 639 17.49 14.83 -0.58
C PRO A 639 18.67 13.87 -0.85
N GLY A 640 18.57 12.99 -1.85
CA GLY A 640 19.62 12.02 -2.18
C GLY A 640 20.00 11.12 -1.00
N LYS A 641 21.30 10.97 -0.74
CA LYS A 641 21.83 10.17 0.38
C LYS A 641 21.53 10.67 1.81
N TYR A 642 20.75 11.76 1.95
CA TYR A 642 20.28 12.29 3.23
C TYR A 642 18.80 12.00 3.51
N SER A 643 18.13 11.24 2.63
CA SER A 643 16.67 11.01 2.70
C SER A 643 16.21 10.41 4.02
N ILE A 644 16.79 9.28 4.46
CA ILE A 644 16.34 8.61 5.70
C ILE A 644 16.91 9.32 6.94
N GLU A 645 18.10 9.93 6.86
CA GLU A 645 18.66 10.82 7.89
C GLU A 645 17.66 11.93 8.25
N MET A 646 17.11 12.61 7.24
CA MET A 646 16.11 13.66 7.42
C MET A 646 14.81 13.14 8.04
N SER A 647 14.37 11.92 7.70
CA SER A 647 13.19 11.30 8.36
C SER A 647 13.42 11.09 9.86
N SER A 648 14.66 10.80 10.28
CA SER A 648 15.03 10.69 11.70
C SER A 648 15.03 12.05 12.42
N ILE A 649 15.48 13.12 11.76
CA ILE A 649 15.34 14.48 12.30
C ILE A 649 13.85 14.84 12.48
N VAL A 650 12.99 14.49 11.54
CA VAL A 650 11.54 14.73 11.63
C VAL A 650 10.90 13.87 12.74
N TYR A 651 11.32 12.62 12.91
CA TYR A 651 10.89 11.79 14.05
C TYR A 651 11.25 12.43 15.39
N GLY A 652 12.51 12.89 15.54
CA GLY A 652 12.97 13.58 16.74
C GLY A 652 12.15 14.83 17.05
N GLN A 653 11.98 15.72 16.05
CA GLN A 653 11.37 17.03 16.24
C GLN A 653 9.83 17.05 16.28
N LEU A 654 9.16 16.28 15.42
CA LEU A 654 7.73 16.48 15.12
C LEU A 654 6.84 15.27 15.44
N TRP A 655 7.35 14.04 15.36
CA TRP A 655 6.52 12.85 15.58
C TRP A 655 6.06 12.72 17.04
N ARG A 656 4.79 12.34 17.24
CA ARG A 656 4.16 12.05 18.54
C ARG A 656 3.03 11.05 18.34
N PHE A 657 2.92 10.05 19.20
CA PHE A 657 1.84 9.05 19.14
C PHE A 657 0.44 9.69 19.29
N ASP A 658 0.29 10.66 20.21
CA ASP A 658 -0.98 11.32 20.47
C ASP A 658 -1.46 12.21 19.30
N HIS A 659 -0.57 12.54 18.36
CA HIS A 659 -0.88 13.25 17.12
C HIS A 659 -1.05 12.32 15.91
N GLU A 660 -0.97 10.99 16.07
CA GLU A 660 -1.37 10.04 15.01
C GLU A 660 -2.88 9.79 14.99
N ALA A 661 -3.58 10.11 16.09
CA ALA A 661 -5.04 10.12 16.14
C ALA A 661 -5.59 11.24 15.23
N LEU A 662 -6.41 10.91 14.22
CA LEU A 662 -6.89 11.90 13.24
C LEU A 662 -7.56 13.15 13.88
N PRO A 663 -8.42 13.04 14.91
CA PRO A 663 -8.96 14.21 15.60
C PRO A 663 -7.88 15.14 16.15
N ALA A 664 -6.84 14.56 16.77
CA ALA A 664 -5.74 15.30 17.37
C ALA A 664 -4.80 15.90 16.31
N ASP A 665 -4.49 15.16 15.23
CA ASP A 665 -3.75 15.66 14.06
C ASP A 665 -4.42 16.91 13.46
N LEU A 666 -5.74 16.86 13.25
CA LEU A 666 -6.52 17.97 12.70
C LEU A 666 -6.55 19.19 13.63
N ILE A 667 -6.72 19.01 14.94
CA ILE A 667 -6.62 20.10 15.92
C ILE A 667 -5.18 20.66 15.98
N ALA A 668 -4.18 19.79 16.03
CA ALA A 668 -2.77 20.16 16.11
C ALA A 668 -2.31 20.96 14.89
N ARG A 669 -2.77 20.62 13.68
CA ARG A 669 -2.54 21.40 12.45
C ARG A 669 -3.41 22.66 12.35
N GLY A 670 -4.37 22.84 13.27
CA GLY A 670 -5.29 23.98 13.31
C GLY A 670 -6.43 23.89 12.29
N LEU A 671 -6.66 22.70 11.74
CA LEU A 671 -7.66 22.44 10.71
C LEU A 671 -9.03 22.06 11.27
N ALA A 672 -9.09 21.69 12.56
CA ALA A 672 -10.33 21.49 13.32
C ALA A 672 -10.29 22.23 14.67
N VAL A 673 -11.46 22.38 15.29
CA VAL A 673 -11.64 22.71 16.72
C VAL A 673 -12.66 21.75 17.32
N GLU A 674 -12.59 21.51 18.62
CA GLU A 674 -13.63 20.79 19.36
C GLU A 674 -14.96 21.56 19.30
N ASP A 675 -16.03 20.85 18.93
CA ASP A 675 -17.39 21.37 18.85
C ASP A 675 -18.39 20.21 19.07
N PRO A 676 -18.91 20.02 20.30
CA PRO A 676 -19.82 18.92 20.64
C PRO A 676 -21.15 18.92 19.87
N ASP A 677 -21.54 20.04 19.27
CA ASP A 677 -22.74 20.14 18.43
C ASP A 677 -22.46 19.82 16.95
N SER A 678 -21.19 19.69 16.55
CA SER A 678 -20.78 19.26 15.20
C SER A 678 -20.62 17.73 15.09
N PRO A 679 -20.76 17.14 13.88
CA PRO A 679 -20.43 15.74 13.64
C PRO A 679 -19.01 15.39 14.10
N HIS A 680 -18.81 14.16 14.59
CA HIS A 680 -17.51 13.68 15.10
C HIS A 680 -16.95 14.49 16.30
N GLY A 681 -17.76 15.38 16.90
CA GLY A 681 -17.33 16.30 17.96
C GLY A 681 -16.35 17.39 17.48
N LEU A 682 -16.20 17.56 16.16
CA LEU A 682 -15.22 18.47 15.56
C LEU A 682 -15.83 19.37 14.50
N LYS A 683 -15.45 20.65 14.55
CA LYS A 683 -15.72 21.61 13.48
C LYS A 683 -14.48 21.86 12.64
N LEU A 684 -14.53 21.44 11.38
CA LEU A 684 -13.47 21.73 10.41
C LEU A 684 -13.41 23.23 10.06
N SER A 685 -12.20 23.72 9.83
CA SER A 685 -11.92 25.08 9.34
C SER A 685 -12.06 25.21 7.81
N ILE A 686 -11.95 24.07 7.11
CA ILE A 686 -12.21 23.89 5.69
C ILE A 686 -13.35 22.86 5.59
N GLU A 687 -14.54 23.31 5.23
CA GLU A 687 -15.77 22.48 5.24
C GLU A 687 -15.71 21.33 4.22
N ASP A 688 -15.16 21.58 3.03
CA ASP A 688 -14.89 20.56 2.01
C ASP A 688 -13.40 20.16 2.03
N TYR A 689 -12.98 19.43 3.06
CA TYR A 689 -11.65 18.82 3.16
C TYR A 689 -11.80 17.29 3.03
N PRO A 690 -11.59 16.71 1.84
CA PRO A 690 -12.02 15.33 1.55
C PRO A 690 -11.39 14.27 2.46
N TYR A 691 -10.07 14.34 2.68
CA TYR A 691 -9.37 13.45 3.61
C TYR A 691 -9.94 13.49 5.04
N ALA A 692 -10.14 14.69 5.61
CA ALA A 692 -10.66 14.83 6.96
C ALA A 692 -12.14 14.42 7.07
N ASN A 693 -12.96 14.81 6.09
CA ASN A 693 -14.38 14.49 6.08
C ASN A 693 -14.65 12.98 6.04
N ASP A 694 -13.92 12.23 5.21
CA ASP A 694 -14.07 10.77 5.12
C ASP A 694 -13.35 10.06 6.26
N GLY A 695 -12.16 10.56 6.62
CA GLY A 695 -11.34 10.00 7.70
C GLY A 695 -12.01 10.08 9.06
N LEU A 696 -12.75 11.15 9.37
CA LEU A 696 -13.47 11.26 10.65
C LEU A 696 -14.66 10.30 10.75
N VAL A 697 -15.32 9.98 9.63
CA VAL A 697 -16.37 8.95 9.61
C VAL A 697 -15.74 7.56 9.80
N LEU A 698 -14.62 7.27 9.14
CA LEU A 698 -13.87 6.02 9.33
C LEU A 698 -13.32 5.88 10.76
N TRP A 699 -12.78 6.96 11.32
CA TRP A 699 -12.28 7.03 12.70
C TRP A 699 -13.39 6.70 13.71
N ASP A 700 -14.57 7.31 13.59
CA ASP A 700 -15.70 7.01 14.47
C ASP A 700 -16.15 5.55 14.36
N ILE A 701 -16.13 4.97 13.15
CA ILE A 701 -16.50 3.55 12.93
C ILE A 701 -15.47 2.60 13.55
N ILE A 702 -14.17 2.89 13.43
CA ILE A 702 -13.11 2.14 14.11
C ILE A 702 -13.27 2.29 15.63
N LYS A 703 -13.54 3.51 16.13
CA LYS A 703 -13.69 3.78 17.55
C LYS A 703 -14.94 3.13 18.16
N GLU A 704 -16.04 3.05 17.41
CA GLU A 704 -17.26 2.31 17.75
C GLU A 704 -16.93 0.81 17.96
N TRP A 705 -16.27 0.19 16.98
CA TRP A 705 -15.81 -1.21 17.04
C TRP A 705 -14.83 -1.49 18.19
N VAL A 706 -13.77 -0.68 18.33
CA VAL A 706 -12.78 -0.83 19.40
C VAL A 706 -13.42 -0.62 20.77
N SER A 707 -14.39 0.30 20.90
CA SER A 707 -15.15 0.48 22.15
C SER A 707 -15.99 -0.75 22.50
N ASP A 708 -16.74 -1.30 21.54
CA ASP A 708 -17.53 -2.52 21.78
C ASP A 708 -16.64 -3.72 22.16
N TYR A 709 -15.48 -3.86 21.51
CA TYR A 709 -14.53 -4.94 21.80
C TYR A 709 -13.87 -4.78 23.16
N VAL A 710 -13.29 -3.60 23.45
CA VAL A 710 -12.54 -3.37 24.70
C VAL A 710 -13.47 -3.43 25.91
N ASN A 711 -14.66 -2.83 25.86
CA ASN A 711 -15.60 -2.86 26.99
C ASN A 711 -16.18 -4.27 27.26
N HIS A 712 -16.07 -5.21 26.31
CA HIS A 712 -16.44 -6.60 26.53
C HIS A 712 -15.42 -7.35 27.41
N TYR A 713 -14.12 -7.18 27.14
CA TYR A 713 -13.04 -7.87 27.87
C TYR A 713 -12.55 -7.08 29.10
N TYR A 714 -12.70 -5.75 29.12
CA TYR A 714 -12.32 -4.89 30.24
C TYR A 714 -13.54 -4.10 30.78
N PRO A 715 -14.58 -4.76 31.33
CA PRO A 715 -15.79 -4.11 31.85
C PRO A 715 -15.60 -3.39 33.20
N GLN A 716 -14.38 -3.37 33.75
CA GLN A 716 -14.02 -2.75 35.02
C GLN A 716 -12.74 -1.92 34.85
N GLU A 717 -12.65 -0.77 35.51
CA GLU A 717 -11.56 0.20 35.31
C GLU A 717 -10.18 -0.34 35.72
N ASP A 718 -10.12 -1.19 36.74
CA ASP A 718 -8.89 -1.76 37.30
C ASP A 718 -8.31 -2.93 36.50
N LEU A 719 -9.11 -3.59 35.65
CA LEU A 719 -8.63 -4.73 34.85
C LEU A 719 -7.45 -4.33 33.94
N VAL A 720 -7.55 -3.19 33.25
CA VAL A 720 -6.48 -2.67 32.36
C VAL A 720 -5.18 -2.39 33.13
N ALA A 721 -5.27 -1.83 34.34
CA ALA A 721 -4.11 -1.57 35.19
C ALA A 721 -3.51 -2.86 35.81
N SER A 722 -4.31 -3.94 35.92
CA SER A 722 -3.90 -5.24 36.47
C SER A 722 -3.36 -6.23 35.44
N ASP A 723 -3.53 -5.96 34.14
CA ASP A 723 -3.18 -6.85 33.04
C ASP A 723 -1.68 -6.79 32.72
N GLU A 724 -0.92 -7.72 33.28
CA GLU A 724 0.55 -7.75 33.18
C GLU A 724 1.07 -7.88 31.74
N GLU A 725 0.36 -8.60 30.85
CA GLU A 725 0.73 -8.69 29.42
C GLU A 725 0.49 -7.35 28.72
N LEU A 726 -0.68 -6.73 28.94
CA LEU A 726 -1.03 -5.45 28.35
C LEU A 726 -0.11 -4.29 28.83
N GLN A 727 0.23 -4.28 30.12
CA GLN A 727 1.17 -3.30 30.70
C GLN A 727 2.59 -3.51 30.18
N ALA A 728 3.03 -4.77 30.02
CA ALA A 728 4.33 -5.09 29.43
C ALA A 728 4.40 -4.66 27.95
N TRP A 729 3.37 -4.95 27.17
CA TRP A 729 3.24 -4.53 25.76
C TRP A 729 3.42 -3.03 25.59
N TRP A 730 2.58 -2.22 26.24
CA TRP A 730 2.61 -0.77 26.08
C TRP A 730 3.89 -0.14 26.65
N THR A 731 4.44 -0.72 27.73
CA THR A 731 5.75 -0.32 28.26
C THR A 731 6.88 -0.62 27.27
N GLU A 732 6.87 -1.77 26.60
CA GLU A 732 7.92 -2.15 25.64
C GLU A 732 7.84 -1.31 24.35
N VAL A 733 6.62 -1.04 23.83
CA VAL A 733 6.39 -0.09 22.73
C VAL A 733 7.06 1.25 23.02
N ARG A 734 6.77 1.85 24.17
CA ARG A 734 7.31 3.17 24.55
C ARG A 734 8.81 3.12 24.84
N THR A 735 9.28 2.15 25.62
CA THR A 735 10.63 2.19 26.23
C THR A 735 11.72 1.46 25.47
N VAL A 736 11.35 0.55 24.56
CA VAL A 736 12.27 -0.18 23.66
C VAL A 736 11.98 0.17 22.21
N GLY A 737 10.74 -0.04 21.75
CA GLY A 737 10.32 0.21 20.37
C GLY A 737 10.52 1.67 19.92
N HIS A 738 10.13 2.62 20.76
CA HIS A 738 10.31 4.06 20.58
C HIS A 738 11.29 4.66 21.61
N ALA A 739 12.29 3.89 22.04
CA ALA A 739 13.20 4.22 23.15
C ALA A 739 13.75 5.66 23.17
N ASP A 740 14.05 6.24 22.00
CA ASP A 740 14.64 7.58 21.88
C ASP A 740 13.65 8.72 22.22
N LYS A 741 12.36 8.41 22.36
CA LYS A 741 11.27 9.33 22.73
C LYS A 741 10.44 8.84 23.92
N LYS A 742 10.93 7.84 24.66
CA LYS A 742 10.21 7.17 25.77
C LYS A 742 9.83 8.09 26.94
N ASP A 743 10.63 9.14 27.16
CA ASP A 743 10.54 10.06 28.31
C ASP A 743 9.64 11.28 28.01
N GLU A 744 9.01 11.31 26.83
CA GLU A 744 8.13 12.40 26.38
C GLU A 744 6.79 12.43 27.15
N PRO A 745 6.28 13.61 27.54
CA PRO A 745 5.12 13.74 28.44
C PRO A 745 3.76 13.47 27.79
N TRP A 746 3.71 13.29 26.46
CA TRP A 746 2.47 13.09 25.71
C TRP A 746 2.11 11.61 25.47
N TRP A 747 2.94 10.65 25.88
CA TRP A 747 2.60 9.23 25.79
C TRP A 747 1.34 8.93 26.63
N PRO A 748 0.28 8.35 26.02
CA PRO A 748 -0.87 7.88 26.77
C PRO A 748 -0.49 6.95 27.92
N VAL A 749 -1.11 7.15 29.09
CA VAL A 749 -0.93 6.29 30.26
C VAL A 749 -2.04 5.25 30.24
N LEU A 750 -1.69 4.00 29.98
CA LEU A 750 -2.64 2.89 29.83
C LEU A 750 -3.12 2.40 31.20
N ASN A 751 -4.09 3.10 31.80
CA ASN A 751 -4.65 2.73 33.11
C ASN A 751 -6.09 2.21 33.02
N THR A 752 -6.88 2.70 32.06
CA THR A 752 -8.33 2.46 31.97
C THR A 752 -8.76 1.90 30.61
N PRO A 753 -9.96 1.31 30.49
CA PRO A 753 -10.54 0.91 29.21
C PRO A 753 -10.60 2.07 28.19
N LYS A 754 -10.78 3.32 28.65
CA LYS A 754 -10.77 4.49 27.76
C LYS A 754 -9.39 4.70 27.15
N ASP A 755 -8.32 4.65 27.95
CA ASP A 755 -6.95 4.86 27.46
C ASP A 755 -6.59 3.79 26.41
N LEU A 756 -7.00 2.53 26.67
CA LEU A 756 -6.86 1.41 25.75
C LEU A 756 -7.61 1.63 24.43
N ILE A 757 -8.85 2.12 24.49
CA ILE A 757 -9.66 2.45 23.30
C ILE A 757 -8.97 3.51 22.44
N GLU A 758 -8.48 4.61 23.03
CA GLU A 758 -7.81 5.66 22.25
C GLU A 758 -6.49 5.15 21.61
N ILE A 759 -5.68 4.37 22.36
CA ILE A 759 -4.44 3.77 21.86
C ILE A 759 -4.72 2.82 20.68
N VAL A 760 -5.65 1.87 20.85
CA VAL A 760 -5.94 0.86 19.83
C VAL A 760 -6.64 1.47 18.61
N THR A 761 -7.56 2.43 18.81
CA THR A 761 -8.16 3.20 17.70
C THR A 761 -7.08 3.93 16.89
N THR A 762 -6.09 4.53 17.57
CA THR A 762 -4.97 5.22 16.92
C THR A 762 -4.13 4.26 16.07
N ILE A 763 -3.76 3.10 16.62
CA ILE A 763 -2.97 2.09 15.89
C ILE A 763 -3.74 1.58 14.66
N ILE A 764 -5.00 1.19 14.81
CA ILE A 764 -5.82 0.67 13.70
C ILE A 764 -6.08 1.75 12.64
N TRP A 765 -6.25 3.02 13.04
CA TRP A 765 -6.33 4.14 12.10
C TRP A 765 -5.04 4.31 11.26
N VAL A 766 -3.86 4.24 11.90
CA VAL A 766 -2.56 4.39 11.23
C VAL A 766 -2.34 3.29 10.19
N THR A 767 -2.65 2.04 10.54
CA THR A 767 -2.43 0.88 9.65
C THR A 767 -3.56 0.63 8.64
N SER A 768 -4.64 1.42 8.67
CA SER A 768 -5.72 1.37 7.68
C SER A 768 -5.93 2.72 6.99
N GLY A 769 -6.79 3.59 7.54
CA GLY A 769 -7.21 4.83 6.91
C GLY A 769 -6.07 5.80 6.59
N HIS A 770 -5.11 5.97 7.50
CA HIS A 770 -3.94 6.82 7.24
C HIS A 770 -3.09 6.25 6.10
N HIS A 771 -2.68 4.98 6.20
CA HIS A 771 -1.85 4.34 5.18
C HIS A 771 -2.50 4.33 3.80
N ALA A 772 -3.78 3.97 3.72
CA ALA A 772 -4.53 3.98 2.48
C ALA A 772 -4.55 5.37 1.81
N ALA A 773 -4.76 6.43 2.61
CA ALA A 773 -4.81 7.81 2.15
C ALA A 773 -3.46 8.37 1.64
N VAL A 774 -2.32 7.75 1.98
CA VAL A 774 -0.98 8.17 1.53
C VAL A 774 -0.29 7.18 0.58
N ASN A 775 -0.74 5.91 0.52
CA ASN A 775 -0.13 4.87 -0.31
C ASN A 775 -0.82 4.70 -1.67
N PHE A 776 -2.11 4.38 -1.72
CA PHE A 776 -2.75 3.93 -2.97
C PHE A 776 -2.92 5.04 -4.02
N GLY A 777 -2.90 6.31 -3.60
CA GLY A 777 -2.88 7.46 -4.51
C GLY A 777 -1.54 7.72 -5.21
N GLN A 778 -0.48 6.94 -4.95
CA GLN A 778 0.87 7.19 -5.48
C GLN A 778 0.89 7.22 -7.01
N TYR A 779 0.35 6.21 -7.70
CA TYR A 779 0.35 6.19 -9.16
C TYR A 779 -0.62 7.23 -9.77
N ASP A 780 -1.82 7.36 -9.21
CA ASP A 780 -2.85 8.28 -9.73
C ASP A 780 -2.42 9.76 -9.73
N TYR A 781 -1.59 10.16 -8.75
CA TYR A 781 -1.06 11.52 -8.66
C TYR A 781 0.39 11.67 -9.14
N ALA A 782 1.26 10.68 -8.93
CA ALA A 782 2.70 10.77 -9.23
C ALA A 782 3.21 9.86 -10.35
N GLY A 783 2.34 9.05 -10.95
CA GLY A 783 2.61 8.39 -12.24
C GLY A 783 2.86 9.39 -13.37
N TYR A 784 2.36 10.64 -13.27
CA TYR A 784 2.69 11.73 -14.20
C TYR A 784 3.63 12.74 -13.53
N ILE A 785 4.93 12.58 -13.78
CA ILE A 785 6.03 13.33 -13.15
C ILE A 785 5.80 14.87 -13.08
N PRO A 786 5.31 15.56 -14.12
CA PRO A 786 5.03 17.00 -14.02
C PRO A 786 3.99 17.41 -12.96
N ASN A 787 3.09 16.51 -12.54
CA ASN A 787 2.12 16.77 -11.48
C ASN A 787 2.71 16.59 -10.07
N ARG A 788 3.64 15.63 -9.90
CA ARG A 788 4.31 15.32 -8.63
C ARG A 788 5.77 14.96 -8.91
N SER A 789 6.60 15.99 -9.12
CA SER A 789 8.04 15.76 -9.21
C SER A 789 8.56 15.21 -7.88
N THR A 790 9.45 14.22 -7.90
CA THR A 790 10.13 13.68 -6.70
C THR A 790 11.46 14.38 -6.41
N ILE A 791 12.05 14.98 -7.44
CA ILE A 791 13.33 15.67 -7.45
C ILE A 791 13.21 16.95 -8.30
N ALA A 792 13.97 17.98 -7.92
CA ALA A 792 14.24 19.13 -8.77
C ALA A 792 15.75 19.20 -9.04
N ARG A 793 16.17 19.22 -10.31
CA ARG A 793 17.58 18.98 -10.69
C ARG A 793 18.42 20.22 -11.00
N VAL A 794 17.80 21.39 -11.15
CA VAL A 794 18.49 22.67 -11.42
C VAL A 794 18.02 23.74 -10.44
N LYS A 795 18.85 24.74 -10.16
CA LYS A 795 18.47 25.93 -9.38
C LYS A 795 17.37 26.72 -10.11
N MET A 796 16.63 27.55 -9.39
CA MET A 796 15.83 28.61 -10.00
C MET A 796 16.71 29.47 -10.92
N PRO A 797 16.29 29.81 -12.15
CA PRO A 797 17.10 30.56 -13.11
C PRO A 797 17.31 32.04 -12.74
N ASN A 798 16.76 32.48 -11.60
CA ASN A 798 17.05 33.78 -10.98
C ASN A 798 17.75 33.66 -9.62
N GLU A 799 18.27 32.49 -9.27
CA GLU A 799 19.27 32.32 -8.21
C GLU A 799 20.66 32.56 -8.78
N ASP A 800 21.24 33.71 -8.41
CA ASP A 800 22.60 34.15 -8.75
C ASP A 800 23.05 33.77 -10.19
N PRO A 801 22.29 34.16 -11.23
CA PRO A 801 22.55 33.69 -12.60
C PRO A 801 23.71 34.42 -13.27
N THR A 802 24.35 33.76 -14.24
CA THR A 802 25.16 34.46 -15.25
C THR A 802 24.27 35.11 -16.31
N ASP A 803 24.82 36.07 -17.07
CA ASP A 803 24.09 36.66 -18.20
C ASP A 803 23.70 35.57 -19.24
N ASP A 804 24.58 34.60 -19.52
CA ASP A 804 24.30 33.49 -20.44
C ASP A 804 23.20 32.55 -19.93
N GLU A 805 23.18 32.22 -18.63
CA GLU A 805 22.07 31.46 -18.00
C GLU A 805 20.74 32.22 -18.14
N TRP A 806 20.75 33.54 -17.91
CA TRP A 806 19.56 34.37 -17.96
C TRP A 806 19.04 34.60 -19.39
N GLU A 807 19.92 34.78 -20.38
CA GLU A 807 19.54 34.82 -21.79
C GLU A 807 19.11 33.45 -22.32
N ALA A 808 19.67 32.34 -21.83
CA ALA A 808 19.20 30.99 -22.15
C ALA A 808 17.76 30.77 -21.64
N PHE A 809 17.50 31.04 -20.36
CA PHE A 809 16.17 30.95 -19.77
C PHE A 809 15.14 31.83 -20.50
N LYS A 810 15.47 33.10 -20.80
CA LYS A 810 14.55 33.99 -21.55
C LYS A 810 14.27 33.51 -22.97
N ARG A 811 15.24 32.86 -23.63
CA ARG A 811 15.15 32.36 -25.00
C ARG A 811 14.34 31.06 -25.11
N ARG A 812 14.50 30.12 -24.18
CA ARG A 812 13.75 28.86 -24.11
C ARG A 812 13.46 28.45 -22.65
N PRO A 813 12.45 29.06 -21.98
CA PRO A 813 12.12 28.76 -20.58
C PRO A 813 11.47 27.37 -20.38
N GLU A 814 11.04 26.73 -21.47
CA GLU A 814 10.61 25.32 -21.48
C GLU A 814 11.78 24.36 -21.17
N ASP A 815 12.98 24.64 -21.69
CA ASP A 815 14.17 23.79 -21.50
C ASP A 815 14.60 23.75 -20.03
N GLU A 816 14.47 24.89 -19.34
CA GLU A 816 14.74 25.02 -17.90
C GLU A 816 13.76 24.18 -17.07
N LEU A 817 12.47 24.23 -17.41
CA LEU A 817 11.42 23.45 -16.72
C LEU A 817 11.58 21.94 -16.97
N LEU A 818 11.91 21.53 -18.20
CA LEU A 818 12.24 20.15 -18.55
C LEU A 818 13.55 19.67 -17.89
N SER A 819 14.53 20.57 -17.72
CA SER A 819 15.77 20.29 -16.97
C SER A 819 15.54 20.20 -15.47
N THR A 820 14.48 20.83 -14.94
CA THR A 820 14.11 20.78 -13.51
C THR A 820 13.52 19.42 -13.14
N PHE A 821 12.67 18.84 -13.98
CA PHE A 821 12.11 17.49 -13.77
C PHE A 821 13.20 16.40 -13.74
N PRO A 822 12.93 15.23 -13.12
CA PRO A 822 13.84 14.09 -13.13
C PRO A 822 14.33 13.68 -14.53
N SER A 823 15.47 12.99 -14.58
CA SER A 823 15.95 12.37 -15.82
C SER A 823 15.01 11.25 -16.30
N GLN A 824 15.19 10.81 -17.55
CA GLN A 824 14.38 9.72 -18.11
C GLN A 824 14.53 8.41 -17.31
N VAL A 825 15.74 8.13 -16.79
CA VAL A 825 16.01 6.99 -15.91
C VAL A 825 15.30 7.16 -14.56
N GLN A 826 15.43 8.31 -13.91
CA GLN A 826 14.79 8.59 -12.62
C GLN A 826 13.27 8.52 -12.69
N ALA A 827 12.66 9.11 -13.72
CA ALA A 827 11.22 9.06 -13.96
C ALA A 827 10.75 7.61 -14.12
N SER A 828 11.41 6.83 -14.99
CA SER A 828 11.05 5.43 -15.25
C SER A 828 11.22 4.55 -14.00
N LYS A 829 12.32 4.75 -13.25
CA LYS A 829 12.63 4.07 -11.98
C LYS A 829 11.53 4.30 -10.94
N ILE A 830 11.14 5.56 -10.72
CA ILE A 830 10.08 5.93 -9.79
C ILE A 830 8.74 5.36 -10.26
N MET A 831 8.32 5.62 -11.51
CA MET A 831 7.01 5.19 -12.02
C MET A 831 6.84 3.67 -11.99
N ALA A 832 7.92 2.89 -12.20
CA ALA A 832 7.88 1.43 -12.10
C ALA A 832 7.67 0.92 -10.66
N VAL A 833 8.16 1.66 -9.65
CA VAL A 833 7.92 1.32 -8.24
C VAL A 833 6.55 1.80 -7.77
N LEU A 834 6.09 2.98 -8.21
CA LEU A 834 4.76 3.49 -7.83
C LEU A 834 3.62 2.61 -8.36
N ASP A 835 3.76 2.00 -9.54
CA ASP A 835 2.78 1.04 -10.08
C ASP A 835 2.59 -0.16 -9.15
N VAL A 836 3.70 -0.68 -8.59
CA VAL A 836 3.70 -1.82 -7.66
C VAL A 836 3.15 -1.43 -6.29
N LEU A 837 3.57 -0.28 -5.74
CA LEU A 837 3.13 0.17 -4.41
C LEU A 837 1.65 0.61 -4.35
N SER A 838 1.07 1.01 -5.49
CA SER A 838 -0.35 1.42 -5.56
C SER A 838 -1.32 0.26 -5.80
N ASN A 839 -0.82 -0.96 -5.97
CA ASN A 839 -1.58 -2.11 -6.47
C ASN A 839 -2.12 -3.00 -5.33
N HIS A 840 -3.45 -3.17 -5.26
CA HIS A 840 -4.08 -4.08 -4.29
C HIS A 840 -3.91 -5.55 -4.69
N SER A 841 -3.56 -6.38 -3.72
CA SER A 841 -3.39 -7.83 -3.94
C SER A 841 -4.74 -8.57 -4.10
N PRO A 842 -4.80 -9.69 -4.83
CA PRO A 842 -5.95 -10.61 -4.77
C PRO A 842 -6.17 -11.26 -3.40
N ASP A 843 -5.16 -11.28 -2.52
CA ASP A 843 -5.25 -11.71 -1.13
C ASP A 843 -5.21 -10.54 -0.12
N GLU A 844 -5.69 -9.36 -0.52
CA GLU A 844 -5.79 -8.20 0.36
C GLU A 844 -6.98 -8.29 1.33
N GLU A 845 -6.70 -8.19 2.63
CA GLU A 845 -7.71 -8.22 3.68
C GLU A 845 -8.16 -6.81 4.05
N TYR A 846 -9.17 -6.32 3.32
CA TYR A 846 -9.81 -5.03 3.59
C TYR A 846 -10.42 -4.95 5.00
N ILE A 847 -10.40 -3.74 5.56
CA ILE A 847 -11.01 -3.45 6.86
C ILE A 847 -12.50 -3.81 6.86
N GLY A 848 -12.94 -4.62 7.83
CA GLY A 848 -14.32 -5.14 7.86
C GLY A 848 -14.65 -6.15 6.75
N GLY A 849 -13.65 -6.76 6.11
CA GLY A 849 -13.81 -7.73 5.02
C GLY A 849 -13.88 -9.19 5.50
N LYS A 850 -12.81 -9.70 6.12
CA LYS A 850 -12.75 -11.05 6.74
C LYS A 850 -13.33 -11.00 8.15
N LEU A 851 -14.07 -12.02 8.57
CA LEU A 851 -14.46 -12.24 9.98
C LEU A 851 -13.48 -13.24 10.59
N GLU A 852 -12.74 -12.85 11.62
CA GLU A 852 -11.80 -13.75 12.29
C GLU A 852 -12.53 -14.82 13.12
N LEU A 853 -11.97 -16.03 13.16
CA LEU A 853 -12.53 -17.17 13.92
C LEU A 853 -12.67 -16.85 15.42
N THR A 854 -11.76 -16.07 15.99
CA THR A 854 -11.82 -15.60 17.38
C THR A 854 -12.92 -14.57 17.62
N TYR A 855 -13.33 -13.83 16.59
CA TYR A 855 -14.49 -12.93 16.65
C TYR A 855 -15.79 -13.74 16.51
N GLU A 856 -15.84 -14.71 15.60
CA GLU A 856 -16.99 -15.60 15.42
C GLU A 856 -17.28 -16.47 16.66
N ALA A 857 -16.23 -16.95 17.34
CA ALA A 857 -16.33 -17.77 18.54
C ALA A 857 -17.09 -17.10 19.71
N ASN A 858 -17.17 -15.76 19.72
CA ASN A 858 -17.83 -14.98 20.75
C ASN A 858 -19.04 -14.20 20.16
N PRO A 859 -20.30 -14.59 20.47
CA PRO A 859 -21.49 -13.97 19.88
C PRO A 859 -21.62 -12.45 20.09
N HIS A 860 -21.06 -11.89 21.17
CA HIS A 860 -21.08 -10.44 21.39
C HIS A 860 -20.11 -9.71 20.46
N ILE A 861 -18.90 -10.25 20.31
CA ILE A 861 -17.87 -9.71 19.42
C ILE A 861 -18.28 -9.89 17.96
N LYS A 862 -18.81 -11.06 17.56
CA LYS A 862 -19.38 -11.28 16.23
C LYS A 862 -20.44 -10.23 15.88
N ALA A 863 -21.41 -10.00 16.77
CA ALA A 863 -22.47 -9.02 16.54
C ALA A 863 -21.95 -7.57 16.50
N ALA A 864 -20.84 -7.26 17.16
CA ALA A 864 -20.16 -5.96 17.04
C ALA A 864 -19.39 -5.84 15.71
N TYR A 865 -18.74 -6.91 15.24
CA TYR A 865 -18.05 -6.94 13.95
C TYR A 865 -19.02 -6.86 12.77
N GLU A 866 -20.18 -7.51 12.87
CA GLU A 866 -21.26 -7.39 11.90
C GLU A 866 -21.81 -5.96 11.80
N ARG A 867 -21.87 -5.21 12.92
CA ARG A 867 -22.14 -3.76 12.89
C ARG A 867 -21.03 -3.01 12.19
N PHE A 868 -19.77 -3.19 12.60
CA PHE A 868 -18.59 -2.54 12.02
C PHE A 868 -18.52 -2.71 10.50
N ALA A 869 -18.62 -3.95 10.00
CA ALA A 869 -18.65 -4.25 8.56
C ALA A 869 -19.89 -3.68 7.84
N GLY A 870 -21.02 -3.51 8.53
CA GLY A 870 -22.18 -2.79 8.02
C GLY A 870 -21.93 -1.29 7.88
N ARG A 871 -21.36 -0.67 8.92
CA ARG A 871 -21.06 0.77 8.99
C ARG A 871 -19.99 1.18 7.96
N LEU A 872 -19.04 0.30 7.65
CA LEU A 872 -18.06 0.52 6.57
C LEU A 872 -18.72 0.53 5.17
N LYS A 873 -19.80 -0.24 4.97
CA LYS A 873 -20.61 -0.19 3.73
C LYS A 873 -21.45 1.08 3.65
N GLU A 874 -21.92 1.61 4.79
CA GLU A 874 -22.52 2.95 4.86
C GLU A 874 -21.50 4.04 4.49
N LEU A 875 -20.26 3.95 4.97
CA LEU A 875 -19.18 4.87 4.63
C LEU A 875 -18.88 4.91 3.13
N GLU A 876 -18.84 3.76 2.44
CA GLU A 876 -18.66 3.75 0.98
C GLU A 876 -19.75 4.57 0.26
N GLY A 877 -21.01 4.41 0.68
CA GLY A 877 -22.15 5.19 0.17
C GLY A 877 -22.10 6.69 0.52
N ILE A 878 -21.58 7.05 1.70
CA ILE A 878 -21.33 8.45 2.09
C ILE A 878 -20.24 9.07 1.20
N ILE A 879 -19.17 8.33 0.91
CA ILE A 879 -18.08 8.77 0.02
C ILE A 879 -18.59 8.96 -1.42
N ASP A 880 -19.36 8.02 -1.96
CA ASP A 880 -19.97 8.17 -3.28
C ASP A 880 -20.96 9.35 -3.34
N GLY A 881 -21.77 9.56 -2.30
CA GLY A 881 -22.64 10.72 -2.17
C GLY A 881 -21.86 12.04 -2.18
N ARG A 882 -20.77 12.14 -1.41
CA ARG A 882 -19.88 13.31 -1.37
C ARG A 882 -19.14 13.54 -2.70
N ASN A 883 -18.75 12.47 -3.39
CA ASN A 883 -18.12 12.55 -4.71
C ASN A 883 -19.09 12.94 -5.83
N ALA A 884 -20.41 12.76 -5.62
CA ALA A 884 -21.46 13.14 -6.56
C ALA A 884 -22.07 14.53 -6.32
N ASP A 885 -21.77 15.19 -5.19
CA ASP A 885 -22.30 16.52 -4.87
C ASP A 885 -21.54 17.63 -5.62
N ASP A 886 -22.23 18.34 -6.53
CA ASP A 886 -21.67 19.46 -7.30
C ASP A 886 -21.27 20.68 -6.42
N ASN A 887 -21.67 20.70 -5.14
CA ASN A 887 -21.25 21.73 -4.18
C ASN A 887 -19.83 21.49 -3.62
N LEU A 888 -19.38 20.23 -3.55
CA LEU A 888 -18.09 19.81 -2.96
C LEU A 888 -16.95 19.86 -4.00
N LYS A 889 -16.52 21.09 -4.29
CA LYS A 889 -15.60 21.45 -5.39
C LYS A 889 -14.17 20.90 -5.25
N ASN A 890 -13.76 20.42 -4.09
CA ASN A 890 -12.48 19.73 -3.92
C ASN A 890 -12.57 18.23 -4.28
N ARG A 891 -13.81 17.71 -4.53
CA ARG A 891 -14.14 16.33 -4.92
C ARG A 891 -14.75 16.22 -6.32
N ASN A 892 -15.59 17.17 -6.69
CA ASN A 892 -16.38 17.17 -7.92
C ASN A 892 -16.07 18.42 -8.77
N GLY A 893 -16.04 18.25 -10.09
CA GLY A 893 -15.76 19.31 -11.05
C GLY A 893 -15.23 18.79 -12.41
N VAL A 894 -15.18 19.68 -13.40
CA VAL A 894 -14.61 19.35 -14.72
C VAL A 894 -13.10 19.14 -14.58
N GLY A 895 -12.61 17.96 -14.97
CA GLY A 895 -11.20 17.59 -14.80
C GLY A 895 -10.79 17.32 -13.34
N VAL A 896 -11.74 17.01 -12.46
CA VAL A 896 -11.48 16.55 -11.08
C VAL A 896 -11.65 15.02 -11.01
N VAL A 897 -10.84 14.36 -10.17
CA VAL A 897 -10.97 12.95 -9.82
C VAL A 897 -11.68 12.83 -8.46
N PRO A 898 -12.74 12.01 -8.34
CA PRO A 898 -13.36 11.65 -7.07
C PRO A 898 -12.32 11.24 -6.02
N TYR A 899 -12.47 11.71 -4.78
CA TYR A 899 -11.60 11.27 -3.71
C TYR A 899 -12.10 9.92 -3.19
N ASN A 900 -11.34 8.85 -3.51
CA ASN A 900 -11.70 7.45 -3.21
C ASN A 900 -10.73 6.78 -2.22
N LEU A 901 -9.63 7.42 -1.83
CA LEU A 901 -8.53 6.79 -1.05
C LEU A 901 -8.90 6.37 0.38
N LEU A 902 -10.14 6.64 0.81
CA LEU A 902 -10.72 6.23 2.09
C LEU A 902 -11.99 5.38 1.93
N LYS A 903 -12.28 4.87 0.72
CA LYS A 903 -13.27 3.79 0.55
C LYS A 903 -12.76 2.52 1.27
N PRO A 904 -13.58 1.87 2.12
CA PRO A 904 -13.13 0.66 2.84
C PRO A 904 -12.82 -0.56 1.97
N TYR A 905 -13.34 -0.61 0.75
CA TYR A 905 -13.25 -1.77 -0.14
C TYR A 905 -12.76 -1.38 -1.54
N SER A 906 -12.02 -2.27 -2.16
CA SER A 906 -11.50 -2.16 -3.53
C SER A 906 -11.44 -3.54 -4.18
N GLU A 907 -11.48 -3.59 -5.51
CA GLU A 907 -11.11 -4.80 -6.26
C GLU A 907 -9.57 -4.91 -6.33
N PRO A 908 -9.00 -6.09 -6.64
CA PRO A 908 -7.56 -6.24 -6.88
C PRO A 908 -7.09 -5.44 -8.11
N GLY A 909 -5.87 -4.91 -8.07
CA GLY A 909 -5.37 -3.94 -9.06
C GLY A 909 -5.10 -2.56 -8.46
N VAL A 910 -4.66 -1.62 -9.30
CA VAL A 910 -5.03 -0.20 -9.11
C VAL A 910 -6.39 -0.01 -9.80
N THR A 911 -7.36 0.61 -9.12
CA THR A 911 -8.78 0.59 -9.52
C THR A 911 -9.09 1.45 -10.74
N ASP A 912 -9.19 0.82 -11.92
CA ASP A 912 -9.92 1.41 -13.03
C ASP A 912 -11.43 1.42 -12.72
N ILE A 913 -11.85 2.55 -12.18
CA ILE A 913 -13.24 2.91 -11.89
C ILE A 913 -14.20 2.67 -13.09
N MET A 914 -13.72 2.74 -14.34
CA MET A 914 -14.54 2.52 -15.53
C MET A 914 -14.77 1.03 -15.83
N SER A 915 -13.76 0.18 -15.62
CA SER A 915 -13.92 -1.28 -15.68
C SER A 915 -14.87 -1.78 -14.58
N GLU A 916 -14.69 -1.30 -13.35
CA GLU A 916 -15.53 -1.59 -12.18
C GLU A 916 -17.01 -1.23 -12.44
N PHE A 917 -17.27 -0.07 -13.02
CA PHE A 917 -18.61 0.34 -13.45
C PHE A 917 -19.19 -0.56 -14.55
N GLY A 918 -18.34 -1.03 -15.48
CA GLY A 918 -18.74 -2.07 -16.43
C GLY A 918 -19.14 -3.37 -15.74
N GLU A 919 -18.41 -3.81 -14.72
CA GLU A 919 -18.66 -5.03 -13.95
C GLU A 919 -19.96 -4.95 -13.12
N LYS A 920 -20.08 -3.92 -12.27
CA LYS A 920 -21.26 -3.70 -11.41
C LYS A 920 -22.55 -3.56 -12.24
N SER A 921 -22.47 -3.07 -13.47
CA SER A 921 -23.59 -3.03 -14.42
C SER A 921 -23.91 -4.40 -15.06
N ARG A 922 -22.89 -5.19 -15.44
CA ARG A 922 -23.08 -6.57 -15.93
C ARG A 922 -23.73 -7.47 -14.88
N ASN A 923 -23.32 -7.36 -13.62
CA ASN A 923 -23.79 -8.25 -12.56
C ASN A 923 -25.27 -7.99 -12.22
N LYS A 924 -25.69 -6.72 -12.09
CA LYS A 924 -27.10 -6.35 -11.98
C LYS A 924 -27.97 -6.88 -13.13
N ALA A 925 -27.48 -6.81 -14.36
CA ALA A 925 -28.21 -7.34 -15.52
C ALA A 925 -28.37 -8.88 -15.44
N LYS A 926 -27.36 -9.60 -14.94
CA LYS A 926 -27.43 -11.06 -14.70
C LYS A 926 -28.38 -11.42 -13.55
N GLU A 927 -28.40 -10.62 -12.48
CA GLU A 927 -29.33 -10.76 -11.35
C GLU A 927 -30.80 -10.64 -11.81
N ASP A 928 -31.09 -9.72 -12.74
CA ASP A 928 -32.41 -9.59 -13.39
C ASP A 928 -32.63 -10.58 -14.56
N GLY A 929 -31.79 -11.62 -14.67
CA GLY A 929 -31.98 -12.77 -15.56
C GLY A 929 -31.43 -12.63 -16.98
N HIS A 930 -30.64 -11.60 -17.30
CA HIS A 930 -30.02 -11.48 -18.63
C HIS A 930 -28.72 -12.30 -18.77
N ASP A 931 -28.66 -13.15 -19.80
CA ASP A 931 -27.43 -13.82 -20.21
C ASP A 931 -26.44 -12.81 -20.84
N ILE A 932 -25.32 -12.60 -20.16
CA ILE A 932 -24.20 -11.78 -20.62
C ILE A 932 -22.91 -12.62 -20.47
N PRO A 933 -22.45 -13.25 -21.56
CA PRO A 933 -21.21 -14.04 -21.57
C PRO A 933 -20.00 -13.25 -21.11
N PHE A 934 -19.07 -13.91 -20.43
CA PHE A 934 -17.82 -13.29 -19.98
C PHE A 934 -17.02 -12.77 -21.19
N GLY A 935 -16.53 -11.54 -21.10
CA GLY A 935 -15.81 -10.86 -22.19
C GLY A 935 -16.70 -10.21 -23.28
N GLU A 936 -18.01 -10.45 -23.30
CA GLU A 936 -18.94 -9.71 -24.18
C GLU A 936 -19.47 -8.41 -23.53
N GLU A 937 -19.69 -7.38 -24.36
CA GLU A 937 -20.31 -6.12 -23.95
C GLU A 937 -21.69 -6.02 -24.62
N LYS A 938 -22.75 -6.11 -23.82
CA LYS A 938 -24.15 -5.99 -24.27
C LYS A 938 -24.73 -4.63 -23.84
N PHE A 939 -24.25 -3.53 -24.40
CA PHE A 939 -24.63 -2.18 -23.93
C PHE A 939 -26.13 -1.86 -24.08
N ASP A 940 -26.85 -2.48 -25.02
CA ASP A 940 -28.32 -2.37 -25.11
C ASP A 940 -29.05 -2.98 -23.91
N ILE A 941 -28.41 -3.92 -23.20
CA ILE A 941 -28.91 -4.49 -21.95
C ILE A 941 -28.38 -3.67 -20.78
N THR A 942 -27.06 -3.56 -20.64
CA THR A 942 -26.42 -2.95 -19.46
C THR A 942 -26.73 -1.47 -19.28
N CYS A 943 -27.14 -0.74 -20.34
CA CYS A 943 -27.58 0.65 -20.22
C CYS A 943 -28.76 0.86 -19.26
N ASN A 944 -29.57 -0.18 -19.01
CA ASN A 944 -30.71 -0.11 -18.09
C ASN A 944 -30.35 -0.48 -16.65
N TYR A 945 -29.13 -0.98 -16.42
CA TYR A 945 -28.63 -1.45 -15.12
C TYR A 945 -27.44 -0.61 -14.64
N PRO A 946 -27.65 0.66 -14.24
CA PRO A 946 -26.56 1.54 -13.84
C PRO A 946 -25.83 1.06 -12.58
N PRO A 947 -24.51 1.30 -12.49
CA PRO A 947 -23.77 1.26 -11.21
C PRO A 947 -24.41 2.17 -10.17
N ASN A 948 -24.26 1.85 -8.89
CA ASN A 948 -24.95 2.54 -7.79
C ASN A 948 -24.72 4.07 -7.75
N CYS A 949 -23.57 4.52 -8.24
CA CYS A 949 -23.12 5.92 -8.25
C CYS A 949 -23.31 6.65 -9.59
N ILE A 950 -23.96 6.06 -10.61
CA ILE A 950 -24.24 6.73 -11.90
C ILE A 950 -25.75 6.86 -12.14
N PRO A 951 -26.31 8.08 -12.29
CA PRO A 951 -27.71 8.26 -12.67
C PRO A 951 -28.04 7.58 -14.00
N LEU A 952 -29.21 6.93 -14.08
CA LEU A 952 -29.64 6.12 -15.23
C LEU A 952 -29.44 6.83 -16.58
N GLU A 953 -29.86 8.09 -16.71
CA GLU A 953 -29.69 8.86 -17.95
C GLU A 953 -28.22 9.09 -18.34
N ARG A 954 -27.34 9.26 -17.34
CA ARG A 954 -25.89 9.45 -17.54
C ARG A 954 -25.25 8.13 -17.96
N TRP A 955 -25.67 7.01 -17.37
CA TRP A 955 -25.24 5.66 -17.76
C TRP A 955 -25.73 5.30 -19.16
N GLN A 956 -27.02 5.48 -19.46
CA GLN A 956 -27.59 5.27 -20.79
C GLN A 956 -26.88 6.12 -21.85
N ARG A 957 -26.50 7.37 -21.53
CA ARG A 957 -25.71 8.22 -22.45
C ARG A 957 -24.30 7.68 -22.68
N LEU A 958 -23.63 7.15 -21.66
CA LEU A 958 -22.32 6.50 -21.79
C LEU A 958 -22.41 5.21 -22.61
N CYS A 959 -23.30 4.29 -22.24
CA CYS A 959 -23.56 3.07 -23.00
C CYS A 959 -23.97 3.35 -24.45
N LYS A 960 -24.71 4.43 -24.73
CA LYS A 960 -25.05 4.86 -26.11
C LYS A 960 -23.84 5.37 -26.92
N ILE A 961 -22.81 5.92 -26.27
CA ILE A 961 -21.54 6.26 -26.92
C ILE A 961 -20.75 4.96 -27.21
N TRP A 962 -20.73 4.04 -26.25
CA TRP A 962 -20.00 2.78 -26.34
C TRP A 962 -20.64 1.78 -27.33
N ASN A 963 -21.97 1.76 -27.45
CA ASN A 963 -22.69 0.90 -28.41
C ASN A 963 -22.68 1.42 -29.86
N THR A 964 -21.90 2.46 -30.19
CA THR A 964 -21.71 2.87 -31.59
C THR A 964 -20.80 1.88 -32.30
N ASP A 965 -21.07 1.54 -33.57
CA ASP A 965 -20.18 0.67 -34.37
C ASP A 965 -18.72 1.12 -34.35
N LYS A 966 -18.48 2.44 -34.31
CA LYS A 966 -17.14 3.04 -34.22
C LYS A 966 -16.44 2.72 -32.89
N TRP A 967 -17.17 2.74 -31.77
CA TRP A 967 -16.61 2.38 -30.47
C TRP A 967 -16.59 0.86 -30.27
N LEU A 968 -17.66 0.13 -30.59
CA LEU A 968 -17.70 -1.34 -30.57
C LEU A 968 -16.58 -1.95 -31.41
N LYS A 969 -16.30 -1.41 -32.60
CA LYS A 969 -15.16 -1.85 -33.42
C LYS A 969 -13.82 -1.54 -32.75
N LYS A 970 -13.66 -0.36 -32.14
CA LYS A 970 -12.46 -0.03 -31.33
C LYS A 970 -12.29 -0.95 -30.11
N SER A 971 -13.34 -1.25 -29.37
CA SER A 971 -13.31 -2.11 -28.18
C SER A 971 -13.16 -3.60 -28.52
N LYS A 972 -13.76 -4.06 -29.63
CA LYS A 972 -13.52 -5.41 -30.17
C LYS A 972 -12.11 -5.54 -30.70
N THR A 973 -11.59 -4.60 -31.49
CA THR A 973 -10.15 -4.57 -31.84
C THR A 973 -9.28 -4.52 -30.58
N GLY A 974 -9.63 -3.69 -29.59
CA GLY A 974 -8.91 -3.62 -28.32
C GLY A 974 -8.96 -4.90 -27.47
N ARG A 975 -9.95 -5.79 -27.65
CA ARG A 975 -10.01 -7.13 -27.02
C ARG A 975 -9.34 -8.20 -27.89
N SER A 976 -9.52 -8.19 -29.21
CA SER A 976 -8.80 -9.10 -30.11
C SER A 976 -7.29 -8.91 -30.01
N ASN A 977 -6.82 -7.67 -29.89
CA ASN A 977 -5.41 -7.32 -29.62
C ASN A 977 -4.93 -7.69 -28.20
N ARG A 978 -5.78 -8.30 -27.35
CA ARG A 978 -5.44 -8.85 -26.02
C ARG A 978 -5.55 -10.39 -25.96
N ASN A 979 -6.00 -11.05 -27.04
CA ASN A 979 -6.49 -12.43 -26.99
C ASN A 979 -5.88 -13.39 -28.03
N ASN A 980 -4.93 -12.96 -28.88
CA ASN A 980 -4.44 -13.83 -29.95
C ASN A 980 -2.99 -13.49 -30.37
N ASP A 981 -2.10 -14.47 -30.29
CA ASP A 981 -0.74 -14.39 -30.85
C ASP A 981 -0.76 -14.23 -32.39
N ILE A 982 0.22 -13.47 -32.90
CA ILE A 982 0.70 -13.34 -34.31
C ILE A 982 -0.03 -12.29 -35.19
N SER A 983 0.62 -11.11 -35.33
CA SER A 983 0.83 -10.27 -36.52
C SER A 983 0.45 -8.79 -36.32
N ARG A 984 1.42 -7.85 -36.37
CA ARG A 984 1.14 -6.40 -36.22
C ARG A 984 0.67 -5.69 -37.51
N HIS A 985 0.20 -4.45 -37.27
CA HIS A 985 0.25 -3.26 -38.15
C HIS A 985 -0.47 -3.28 -39.52
N THR A 986 -1.59 -2.54 -39.59
CA THR A 986 -1.70 -1.29 -40.39
C THR A 986 -2.98 -0.54 -39.97
N GLY A 987 -2.97 0.79 -39.81
CA GLY A 987 -4.13 1.46 -39.19
C GLY A 987 -4.26 2.99 -39.16
N GLY A 988 -3.26 3.77 -39.59
CA GLY A 988 -3.42 5.19 -39.95
C GLY A 988 -3.83 6.18 -38.85
N SER A 989 -2.88 6.60 -38.01
CA SER A 989 -2.94 7.89 -37.31
C SER A 989 -2.61 9.02 -38.29
N MET A 990 -3.66 9.70 -38.79
CA MET A 990 -3.53 10.90 -39.63
C MET A 990 -2.91 12.03 -38.80
N GLY A 991 -1.75 12.54 -39.21
CA GLY A 991 -1.00 13.53 -38.43
C GLY A 991 -1.77 14.85 -38.28
N PHE A 992 -1.52 15.64 -37.22
CA PHE A 992 -2.25 16.90 -37.00
C PHE A 992 -2.17 17.86 -38.21
N GLU A 993 -1.00 17.97 -38.83
CA GLU A 993 -0.81 18.77 -40.04
C GLU A 993 -1.49 18.15 -41.28
N GLU A 994 -1.53 16.82 -41.38
CA GLU A 994 -2.26 16.12 -42.44
C GLU A 994 -3.78 16.29 -42.28
N HIS A 995 -4.27 16.32 -41.03
CA HIS A 995 -5.65 16.64 -40.69
C HIS A 995 -5.98 18.11 -41.02
N ARG A 996 -5.06 19.04 -40.73
CA ARG A 996 -5.19 20.46 -41.08
C ARG A 996 -5.25 20.67 -42.59
N ILE A 997 -4.37 20.03 -43.35
CA ILE A 997 -4.38 20.05 -44.83
C ILE A 997 -5.68 19.44 -45.36
N LYS A 998 -6.14 18.32 -44.81
CA LYS A 998 -7.40 17.69 -45.23
C LYS A 998 -8.65 18.46 -44.82
N LEU A 999 -8.62 19.27 -43.76
CA LEU A 999 -9.69 20.22 -43.46
C LEU A 999 -9.74 21.33 -44.50
N LEU A 1000 -8.60 21.94 -44.84
CA LEU A 1000 -8.52 22.99 -45.87
C LEU A 1000 -8.99 22.51 -47.25
N VAL A 1001 -8.53 21.32 -47.70
CA VAL A 1001 -8.99 20.70 -48.95
C VAL A 1001 -10.49 20.39 -48.92
N LYS A 1002 -11.02 20.00 -47.75
CA LYS A 1002 -12.44 19.67 -47.60
C LYS A 1002 -13.34 20.92 -47.51
N GLU A 1003 -12.84 22.04 -47.00
CA GLU A 1003 -13.50 23.35 -47.10
C GLU A 1003 -13.55 23.84 -48.56
N GLU A 1004 -12.49 23.63 -49.35
CA GLU A 1004 -12.52 23.91 -50.80
C GLU A 1004 -13.52 23.00 -51.56
N ASP A 1005 -13.56 21.68 -51.28
CA ASP A 1005 -14.51 20.76 -51.94
C ASP A 1005 -15.97 20.99 -51.50
N GLU A 1006 -16.24 21.27 -50.22
CA GLU A 1006 -17.60 21.53 -49.74
C GLU A 1006 -18.13 22.92 -50.15
N THR A 1007 -17.27 23.92 -50.30
CA THR A 1007 -17.66 25.21 -50.92
C THR A 1007 -17.88 25.10 -52.42
N TRP A 1008 -17.16 24.24 -53.15
CA TRP A 1008 -17.39 24.11 -54.60
C TRP A 1008 -18.70 23.36 -54.91
N ASN A 1009 -19.03 22.32 -54.15
CA ASN A 1009 -20.25 21.54 -54.35
C ASN A 1009 -21.55 22.27 -53.92
N SER A 1010 -21.46 23.31 -53.09
CA SER A 1010 -22.62 24.08 -52.61
C SER A 1010 -23.06 25.24 -53.52
N VAL A 1011 -22.30 25.56 -54.58
CA VAL A 1011 -22.52 26.76 -55.43
C VAL A 1011 -23.13 26.42 -56.81
N VAL A 1012 -23.40 25.15 -57.11
CA VAL A 1012 -23.86 24.69 -58.45
C VAL A 1012 -25.39 24.48 -58.54
N GLN A 1013 -26.16 24.78 -57.49
CA GLN A 1013 -27.64 24.71 -57.51
C GLN A 1013 -28.35 25.92 -56.85
N ASP A 1014 -28.24 27.11 -57.46
CA ASP A 1014 -29.45 27.85 -57.91
C ASP A 1014 -29.09 28.87 -59.02
N GLN A 1015 -30.09 29.46 -59.68
CA GLN A 1015 -29.91 30.22 -60.94
C GLN A 1015 -30.13 31.73 -60.86
N THR A 1016 -29.18 32.46 -61.47
CA THR A 1016 -29.30 33.77 -62.18
C THR A 1016 -29.35 35.11 -61.38
N PRO A 1017 -28.94 36.26 -61.99
CA PRO A 1017 -28.35 37.42 -61.29
C PRO A 1017 -29.14 38.76 -61.55
N PRO A 1018 -28.74 40.01 -61.15
CA PRO A 1018 -27.45 40.73 -61.34
C PRO A 1018 -26.99 41.51 -60.06
N THR A 1019 -26.08 42.52 -59.99
CA THR A 1019 -25.24 43.36 -60.89
C THR A 1019 -24.02 43.83 -60.04
N ARG A 1020 -22.74 43.58 -60.36
CA ARG A 1020 -21.79 44.31 -61.26
C ARG A 1020 -21.07 45.54 -60.63
N HIS A 1021 -19.76 45.67 -60.93
CA HIS A 1021 -18.70 46.58 -60.39
C HIS A 1021 -18.21 46.17 -58.98
N GLY A 1022 -16.90 46.14 -58.63
CA GLY A 1022 -15.63 46.35 -59.36
C GLY A 1022 -14.45 46.53 -58.36
N VAL A 1023 -13.15 46.57 -58.71
CA VAL A 1023 -12.40 46.27 -59.96
C VAL A 1023 -10.86 46.30 -59.66
N GLN A 1024 -10.04 45.41 -60.26
CA GLN A 1024 -8.54 45.42 -60.29
C GLN A 1024 -7.80 45.30 -58.93
N SER A 1025 -6.51 44.93 -58.79
CA SER A 1025 -5.46 44.22 -59.58
C SER A 1025 -4.48 43.60 -58.53
N MET A 1026 -3.53 42.68 -58.76
CA MET A 1026 -2.76 42.32 -59.95
C MET A 1026 -2.14 40.90 -59.75
N LYS A 1027 -2.11 40.07 -60.80
CA LYS A 1027 -1.32 38.82 -60.84
C LYS A 1027 -0.41 38.88 -62.05
N GLU A 1028 0.91 38.82 -61.85
CA GLU A 1028 1.84 38.61 -62.97
C GLU A 1028 3.16 38.00 -62.50
N HIS A 1029 3.31 36.68 -62.66
CA HIS A 1029 4.38 36.06 -63.47
C HIS A 1029 4.04 34.58 -63.70
N ILE A 1030 4.45 34.05 -64.85
CA ILE A 1030 3.88 32.82 -65.45
C ILE A 1030 5.01 31.96 -66.06
N LYS A 1031 4.90 30.64 -65.89
CA LYS A 1031 5.57 29.54 -66.63
C LYS A 1031 7.09 29.60 -66.87
N VAL A 1032 7.74 28.50 -66.50
CA VAL A 1032 8.57 27.75 -67.48
C VAL A 1032 8.06 26.30 -67.53
N GLU A 1033 7.77 25.82 -68.74
CA GLU A 1033 7.39 24.44 -69.10
C GLU A 1033 8.61 23.72 -69.72
N ALA A 1034 8.73 22.39 -69.86
CA ALA A 1034 8.08 21.23 -69.23
C ALA A 1034 8.77 19.91 -69.72
N LYS A 1035 8.46 18.77 -69.08
CA LYS A 1035 8.43 17.38 -69.61
C LYS A 1035 9.63 16.75 -70.38
N SER A 1036 10.17 15.69 -69.81
CA SER A 1036 10.23 14.31 -70.38
C SER A 1036 10.37 13.30 -69.21
N SER A 1037 9.61 12.20 -69.02
CA SER A 1037 9.22 11.04 -69.86
C SER A 1037 10.43 10.17 -70.27
N GLU A 1038 10.47 8.83 -70.09
CA GLU A 1038 9.39 7.87 -69.78
C GLU A 1038 9.91 6.47 -69.36
N SER A 1039 9.15 5.70 -68.54
CA SER A 1039 9.18 4.21 -68.41
C SER A 1039 10.45 3.51 -67.85
N THR A 1040 10.49 2.25 -67.35
CA THR A 1040 9.53 1.38 -66.61
C THR A 1040 10.28 0.23 -65.87
N HIS A 1041 9.77 -0.21 -64.72
CA HIS A 1041 9.93 -1.55 -64.07
C HIS A 1041 11.35 -2.11 -63.71
N GLY A 1042 11.52 -2.51 -62.44
CA GLY A 1042 12.61 -3.40 -62.00
C GLY A 1042 12.78 -3.52 -60.47
N MET A 1043 12.57 -4.71 -59.89
CA MET A 1043 12.82 -4.97 -58.46
C MET A 1043 14.33 -5.14 -58.15
N LYS A 1044 14.80 -4.59 -57.01
CA LYS A 1044 15.52 -5.32 -55.93
C LYS A 1044 15.94 -4.41 -54.75
N LYS A 1045 16.18 -5.00 -53.58
CA LYS A 1045 16.64 -4.33 -52.34
C LYS A 1045 18.11 -3.89 -52.42
N ALA A 1046 18.47 -2.84 -51.67
CA ALA A 1046 19.84 -2.45 -51.33
C ALA A 1046 19.95 -2.15 -49.80
N PRO A 1047 21.14 -2.17 -49.17
CA PRO A 1047 21.27 -2.46 -47.73
C PRO A 1047 21.51 -1.26 -46.79
N LYS A 1048 21.64 -1.61 -45.50
CA LYS A 1048 21.72 -0.80 -44.28
C LYS A 1048 22.87 0.23 -44.18
N HIS A 1049 22.63 1.22 -43.32
CA HIS A 1049 23.53 2.08 -42.53
C HIS A 1049 24.66 2.89 -43.23
N VAL A 1050 24.63 4.20 -43.01
CA VAL A 1050 25.79 5.10 -43.03
C VAL A 1050 25.73 5.95 -41.76
N LYS A 1051 26.80 6.00 -40.97
CA LYS A 1051 26.94 6.98 -39.87
C LYS A 1051 27.43 8.31 -40.44
N HIS A 1052 26.94 9.41 -39.88
CA HIS A 1052 27.45 10.76 -40.10
C HIS A 1052 28.03 11.29 -38.80
N ALA A 1053 29.12 12.05 -38.89
CA ALA A 1053 29.65 12.88 -37.81
C ALA A 1053 29.78 14.33 -38.35
N PHE A 1054 29.84 15.31 -37.46
CA PHE A 1054 29.78 16.72 -37.81
C PHE A 1054 30.98 17.44 -37.19
N GLU A 1055 31.88 17.97 -38.02
CA GLU A 1055 33.09 18.65 -37.57
C GLU A 1055 33.40 19.80 -38.53
N ASN A 1056 33.60 21.01 -38.00
CA ASN A 1056 33.91 22.23 -38.75
C ASN A 1056 32.97 22.59 -39.93
N GLY A 1057 31.70 22.15 -39.89
CA GLY A 1057 30.61 22.74 -40.67
C GLY A 1057 30.20 22.03 -41.97
N GLU A 1058 30.94 21.03 -42.45
CA GLU A 1058 30.60 20.27 -43.66
C GLU A 1058 30.64 18.74 -43.46
N PHE A 1059 29.80 18.00 -44.18
CA PHE A 1059 29.74 16.54 -44.12
C PHE A 1059 30.74 15.87 -45.08
N VAL A 1060 31.76 15.20 -44.52
CA VAL A 1060 32.71 14.36 -45.29
C VAL A 1060 32.40 12.88 -45.11
N LYS A 1061 32.65 12.06 -46.14
CA LYS A 1061 32.20 10.66 -46.24
C LYS A 1061 33.38 9.70 -46.40
N MET A 1062 33.62 8.84 -45.41
CA MET A 1062 34.60 7.74 -45.49
C MET A 1062 33.94 6.38 -45.77
N ARG A 1063 34.73 5.44 -46.30
CA ARG A 1063 34.41 4.01 -46.42
C ARG A 1063 35.34 3.21 -45.51
N SER A 1064 34.82 2.20 -44.84
CA SER A 1064 35.62 1.13 -44.23
C SER A 1064 35.62 -0.11 -45.13
N LYS A 1065 36.63 -0.96 -44.92
CA LYS A 1065 36.65 -2.38 -45.30
C LYS A 1065 37.46 -3.15 -44.27
N ASP A 1066 36.93 -4.31 -43.89
CA ASP A 1066 37.58 -5.59 -43.62
C ASP A 1066 38.77 -5.64 -42.61
N GLU A 1067 38.91 -6.65 -41.73
CA GLU A 1067 38.09 -7.85 -41.52
C GLU A 1067 38.27 -8.42 -40.09
N HIS A 1068 37.40 -9.37 -39.76
CA HIS A 1068 37.49 -10.37 -38.68
C HIS A 1068 38.93 -10.76 -38.21
N LYS A 1069 39.19 -11.16 -36.95
CA LYS A 1069 38.54 -12.29 -36.24
C LYS A 1069 38.97 -12.45 -34.75
N ASP A 1070 38.20 -13.25 -34.00
CA ASP A 1070 38.49 -14.04 -32.77
C ASP A 1070 39.63 -13.63 -31.81
N THR A 1071 39.30 -13.40 -30.54
CA THR A 1071 40.22 -13.61 -29.39
C THR A 1071 39.51 -14.31 -28.24
N GLU A 1072 40.15 -15.34 -27.69
CA GLU A 1072 39.76 -16.09 -26.50
C GLU A 1072 40.99 -16.23 -25.58
N LYS A 1073 40.77 -16.39 -24.27
CA LYS A 1073 41.75 -16.70 -23.19
C LYS A 1073 42.69 -15.60 -22.67
N MET A 1074 42.49 -15.30 -21.38
CA MET A 1074 43.48 -15.30 -20.28
C MET A 1074 44.87 -14.61 -20.43
N GLY A 1075 45.25 -13.78 -19.44
CA GLY A 1075 46.66 -13.42 -19.20
C GLY A 1075 46.92 -12.48 -18.01
N ASN A 1076 47.32 -13.04 -16.85
CA ASN A 1076 47.73 -12.27 -15.65
C ASN A 1076 49.06 -11.50 -15.83
N THR A 1077 49.18 -10.31 -15.26
CA THR A 1077 50.24 -9.83 -14.30
C THR A 1077 50.09 -8.30 -14.10
N LYS A 1078 50.11 -7.67 -12.91
CA LYS A 1078 50.57 -7.95 -11.52
C LYS A 1078 52.06 -7.65 -11.21
N TRP A 1079 52.35 -6.38 -10.87
CA TRP A 1079 53.36 -5.86 -9.93
C TRP A 1079 52.75 -4.58 -9.29
N CYS A 1080 52.78 -4.23 -8.00
CA CYS A 1080 53.79 -4.30 -6.91
C CYS A 1080 54.93 -3.26 -7.07
N TRP A 1081 55.38 -2.51 -6.05
CA TRP A 1081 54.92 -2.14 -4.67
C TRP A 1081 55.81 -0.95 -4.19
N ASP A 1082 55.52 -0.36 -3.02
CA ASP A 1082 56.38 0.52 -2.17
C ASP A 1082 56.96 1.88 -2.68
N ASP A 1083 56.36 2.96 -2.18
CA ASP A 1083 56.87 3.86 -1.12
C ASP A 1083 58.21 4.67 -1.17
N ASN A 1084 58.04 5.96 -0.76
CA ASN A 1084 58.76 6.69 0.31
C ASN A 1084 59.70 7.91 0.04
N ASN A 1085 59.65 8.81 1.05
CA ASN A 1085 60.59 9.88 1.44
C ASN A 1085 60.68 11.24 0.69
N LYS A 1086 59.93 12.21 1.23
CA LYS A 1086 60.42 13.39 2.01
C LYS A 1086 60.84 14.73 1.38
N ASP A 1087 60.30 15.76 2.03
CA ASP A 1087 60.91 17.01 2.54
C ASP A 1087 61.68 17.95 1.60
N SER A 1088 61.05 19.10 1.32
CA SER A 1088 61.67 20.41 1.59
C SER A 1088 60.62 21.53 1.66
N LYS A 1089 60.96 22.65 2.30
CA LYS A 1089 60.13 23.86 2.42
C LYS A 1089 60.74 25.00 1.60
N ASP A 1090 59.93 25.96 1.15
CA ASP A 1090 59.85 27.32 1.74
C ASP A 1090 59.37 28.41 0.76
N ALA A 1091 58.87 29.51 1.34
CA ALA A 1091 58.87 30.90 0.85
C ALA A 1091 58.07 31.33 -0.42
N MET A 1092 57.06 32.18 -0.14
CA MET A 1092 56.76 33.49 -0.77
C MET A 1092 56.52 33.64 -2.30
N GLY A 1093 55.46 34.39 -2.62
CA GLY A 1093 55.53 35.44 -3.66
C GLY A 1093 54.35 35.50 -4.65
N PRO A 1094 53.71 36.67 -4.85
CA PRO A 1094 52.64 36.84 -5.85
C PRO A 1094 53.14 37.45 -7.17
N CYS A 1095 52.38 37.26 -8.27
CA CYS A 1095 51.86 38.37 -9.12
C CYS A 1095 51.14 37.91 -10.42
N VAL A 1096 49.98 38.53 -10.67
CA VAL A 1096 49.55 39.17 -11.94
C VAL A 1096 49.33 38.31 -13.22
N LEU A 1097 48.05 38.27 -13.60
CA LEU A 1097 47.38 38.22 -14.94
C LEU A 1097 48.22 38.73 -16.15
N PRO A 1098 47.97 38.28 -17.39
CA PRO A 1098 46.66 38.42 -18.07
C PRO A 1098 45.75 37.20 -18.02
#